data_AF-A0A7C7YCH3-F1
#
_entry.id   AF-A0A7C7YCH3-F1
#
_cell.length_a   1.000
_cell.length_b   1.000
_cell.length_c   1.000
_cell.angle_alpha   90.00
_cell.angle_beta   90.00
_cell.angle_gamma   90.00
#
_symmetry.space_group_name_H-M   'P 1'
#
loop_
_entity.id
_entity.type
_entity.pdbx_description
1 polymer ?
#
loop_
_entity_poly.entity_id
_entity_poly.type
_entity_poly.pdbx_seq_one_letter_code
_entity_poly.pdbx_strand_id
1 'polypeptide(L)'
;MIRTARSLGSMGIVFALCGLLAAGCAGLGGPGQRIPEAQRLAYAAALAPQPGDLAASVEALEAFLVEFPDSLLADDALEELARIEFLEGGREAAFARLREAVTRFPQGDRSDSIRLRLGLWESERHADAVARGWLDGVRPERLSLAERRFFYRLRVGLAVNDVERLIDLSKLRAVTAEALAEKAGDAATPSRSPSDPLARLDREINALLLGLSGEDLLRAIPNLGPEVPAARVRLVLAWRALVGGDLPLATFWLEDARRYALTPGDRERMRSLAVRLGSGDEAVDGLFLPTFREAAARPWPALEGVRLRVGVVLPLTGRYASFGDEALRGLLLAAGAFDREVPAPLAPSGQELADPDHARPTPLEAPEAVSSPLSRTAGIELVVRDSAGSPERAAAAVRELAADEQVLAIIGPIFSAESEAAAQEAQGLGVPLLTLSNRMEVCADRDYVFRLRMTPDDEINRLVEYAMDEVGAETFAILYPMSRYGRGMRSRYWEAVVRRGGKMVAAAGYEPDATDFKAPIRGMVGFDLITRNERVALQERSRALRRGRRLDPEVGALLKEILYTQLGPDGEPLPPVVDFDALFIPDGHDKMIAPQLAFHEVEGVQLLGSSDWNDPELIKIGREHVAGALISTPFYGGSDFEIVRDFVAGYQESFGTEPDEFSASAFDALNLVLTQAALEADSRLAIRDGILRIYGFPGVSGVTSILPDGNARKRPFLLQVERRRFVGID
;
A
#
# COMPACT_ATOMS: atom_id res chain seq x y z
N MET A 1 -8.59 -31.78 3.85
CA MET A 1 -9.74 -31.40 4.72
C MET A 1 -10.85 -30.69 3.92
N ILE A 2 -11.35 -31.26 2.82
CA ILE A 2 -12.32 -30.63 1.89
C ILE A 2 -13.70 -31.29 2.01
N ARG A 3 -14.23 -31.47 3.23
CA ARG A 3 -15.52 -32.21 3.39
C ARG A 3 -16.56 -31.64 4.35
N THR A 4 -16.35 -30.50 4.99
CA THR A 4 -17.30 -30.02 6.01
C THR A 4 -17.99 -28.68 5.74
N ALA A 5 -17.74 -28.01 4.62
CA ALA A 5 -18.39 -26.72 4.31
C ALA A 5 -19.68 -26.81 3.45
N ARG A 6 -20.02 -27.98 2.89
CA ARG A 6 -21.16 -28.10 1.94
C ARG A 6 -22.51 -28.48 2.58
N SER A 7 -22.57 -28.87 3.86
CA SER A 7 -23.81 -29.39 4.46
C SER A 7 -24.76 -28.34 5.06
N LEU A 8 -24.36 -27.06 5.12
CA LEU A 8 -25.22 -25.97 5.62
C LEU A 8 -25.99 -25.23 4.50
N GLY A 9 -25.65 -25.46 3.23
CA GLY A 9 -26.33 -24.84 2.08
C GLY A 9 -27.63 -25.55 1.66
N SER A 10 -27.73 -26.86 1.90
CA SER A 10 -28.87 -27.67 1.45
C SER A 10 -30.21 -27.26 2.09
N MET A 11 -30.18 -26.79 3.33
CA MET A 11 -31.40 -26.42 4.07
C MET A 11 -31.94 -25.04 3.64
N GLY A 12 -31.07 -24.09 3.25
CA GLY A 12 -31.48 -22.79 2.71
C GLY A 12 -31.96 -22.85 1.25
N ILE A 13 -31.45 -23.81 0.46
CA ILE A 13 -31.81 -24.01 -0.95
C ILE A 13 -33.20 -24.66 -1.09
N VAL A 14 -33.58 -25.56 -0.18
CA VAL A 14 -34.94 -26.13 -0.12
C VAL A 14 -35.99 -25.03 0.15
N PHE A 15 -35.67 -24.03 0.98
CA PHE A 15 -36.53 -22.87 1.20
C PHE A 15 -36.62 -21.93 -0.01
N ALA A 16 -35.54 -21.78 -0.79
CA ALA A 16 -35.56 -21.00 -2.04
C ALA A 16 -36.43 -21.65 -3.13
N LEU A 17 -36.39 -22.99 -3.24
CA LEU A 17 -37.23 -23.76 -4.16
C LEU A 17 -38.73 -23.65 -3.80
N CYS A 18 -39.07 -23.76 -2.52
CA CYS A 18 -40.45 -23.57 -2.05
C CYS A 18 -40.93 -22.12 -2.23
N GLY A 19 -40.05 -21.12 -2.05
CA GLY A 19 -40.39 -19.71 -2.28
C GLY A 19 -40.64 -19.36 -3.75
N LEU A 20 -39.85 -19.93 -4.67
CA LEU A 20 -40.01 -19.73 -6.13
C LEU A 20 -41.23 -20.48 -6.71
N LEU A 21 -41.64 -21.60 -6.10
CA LEU A 21 -42.88 -22.32 -6.45
C LEU A 21 -44.14 -21.71 -5.81
N ALA A 22 -44.01 -20.98 -4.69
CA ALA A 22 -45.15 -20.37 -3.99
C ALA A 22 -45.50 -18.94 -4.47
N ALA A 23 -44.56 -18.23 -5.12
CA ALA A 23 -44.74 -16.82 -5.51
C ALA A 23 -45.55 -16.57 -6.81
N GLY A 24 -46.18 -17.61 -7.38
CA GLY A 24 -46.82 -17.57 -8.70
C GLY A 24 -48.23 -16.98 -8.80
N CYS A 25 -48.82 -16.43 -7.73
CA CYS A 25 -50.20 -15.94 -7.77
C CYS A 25 -50.30 -14.41 -7.70
N ALA A 26 -49.74 -13.68 -8.67
CA ALA A 26 -50.15 -12.29 -8.93
C ALA A 26 -49.70 -11.83 -10.32
N GLY A 27 -50.67 -11.60 -11.22
CA GLY A 27 -50.47 -10.88 -12.48
C GLY A 27 -50.79 -11.71 -13.73
N LEU A 28 -52.07 -11.85 -14.06
CA LEU A 28 -52.49 -12.23 -15.41
C LEU A 28 -52.39 -10.99 -16.31
N GLY A 29 -51.52 -11.04 -17.32
CA GLY A 29 -51.63 -10.23 -18.54
C GLY A 29 -50.48 -9.27 -18.83
N GLY A 30 -49.61 -9.67 -19.76
CA GLY A 30 -48.85 -8.73 -20.60
C GLY A 30 -49.76 -8.03 -21.64
N PRO A 31 -49.41 -6.82 -22.11
CA PRO A 31 -50.25 -6.06 -23.03
C PRO A 31 -50.11 -6.58 -24.46
N GLY A 32 -51.16 -7.19 -25.06
CA GLY A 32 -51.22 -7.30 -26.52
C GLY A 32 -52.19 -8.29 -27.18
N GLN A 33 -52.54 -9.42 -26.54
CA GLN A 33 -53.47 -10.39 -27.15
C GLN A 33 -54.63 -10.72 -26.19
N ARG A 34 -55.87 -10.44 -26.63
CA ARG A 34 -57.06 -10.79 -25.85
C ARG A 34 -57.27 -12.30 -25.91
N ILE A 35 -57.00 -13.00 -24.81
CA ILE A 35 -57.31 -14.43 -24.65
C ILE A 35 -58.84 -14.60 -24.79
N PRO A 36 -59.33 -15.49 -25.69
CA PRO A 36 -60.75 -15.75 -25.86
C PRO A 36 -61.45 -16.07 -24.53
N GLU A 37 -62.68 -15.55 -24.35
CA GLU A 37 -63.44 -15.71 -23.09
C GLU A 37 -63.68 -17.18 -22.74
N ALA A 38 -63.94 -18.03 -23.73
CA ALA A 38 -64.10 -19.46 -23.54
C ALA A 38 -62.85 -20.12 -22.93
N GLN A 39 -61.64 -19.75 -23.38
CA GLN A 39 -60.38 -20.26 -22.84
C GLN A 39 -60.14 -19.78 -21.41
N ARG A 40 -60.46 -18.51 -21.12
CA ARG A 40 -60.34 -17.96 -19.75
C ARG A 40 -61.27 -18.66 -18.77
N LEU A 41 -62.51 -18.93 -19.18
CA LEU A 41 -63.50 -19.62 -18.35
C LEU A 41 -63.12 -21.09 -18.14
N ALA A 42 -62.67 -21.79 -19.19
CA ALA A 42 -62.21 -23.17 -19.10
C ALA A 42 -60.97 -23.31 -18.20
N TYR A 43 -60.00 -22.42 -18.34
CA TYR A 43 -58.81 -22.40 -17.48
C TYR A 43 -59.16 -22.08 -16.02
N ALA A 44 -60.02 -21.08 -15.77
CA ALA A 44 -60.48 -20.76 -14.43
C ALA A 44 -61.26 -21.92 -13.78
N ALA A 45 -62.04 -22.66 -14.57
CA ALA A 45 -62.72 -23.87 -14.12
C ALA A 45 -61.72 -25.01 -13.79
N ALA A 46 -60.64 -25.14 -14.57
CA ALA A 46 -59.57 -26.11 -14.31
C ALA A 46 -58.79 -25.82 -13.02
N LEU A 47 -58.68 -24.55 -12.62
CA LEU A 47 -58.08 -24.11 -11.35
C LEU A 47 -59.04 -24.13 -10.15
N ALA A 48 -60.34 -24.36 -10.38
CA ALA A 48 -61.38 -24.29 -9.35
C ALA A 48 -61.49 -25.48 -8.36
N PRO A 49 -60.90 -26.68 -8.55
CA PRO A 49 -61.02 -27.75 -7.56
C PRO A 49 -60.44 -27.34 -6.18
N GLN A 50 -61.12 -27.76 -5.11
CA GLN A 50 -60.86 -27.31 -3.73
C GLN A 50 -59.43 -27.64 -3.24
N PRO A 51 -58.89 -26.86 -2.29
CA PRO A 51 -57.61 -27.17 -1.64
C PRO A 51 -57.69 -28.55 -0.96
N GLY A 52 -57.14 -29.58 -1.61
CA GLY A 52 -57.06 -30.95 -1.08
C GLY A 52 -57.30 -32.07 -2.10
N ASP A 53 -57.90 -31.81 -3.27
CA ASP A 53 -58.11 -32.83 -4.32
C ASP A 53 -57.20 -32.57 -5.53
N LEU A 54 -55.91 -32.90 -5.37
CA LEU A 54 -54.89 -32.70 -6.39
C LEU A 54 -55.16 -33.51 -7.66
N ALA A 55 -55.79 -34.69 -7.55
CA ALA A 55 -56.09 -35.57 -8.67
C ALA A 55 -57.13 -34.93 -9.61
N ALA A 56 -58.20 -34.34 -9.06
CA ALA A 56 -59.20 -33.62 -9.85
C ALA A 56 -58.61 -32.37 -10.54
N SER A 57 -57.68 -31.67 -9.88
CA SER A 57 -56.96 -30.54 -10.49
C SER A 57 -56.07 -30.96 -11.65
N VAL A 58 -55.36 -32.09 -11.53
CA VAL A 58 -54.55 -32.65 -12.61
C VAL A 58 -55.44 -33.01 -13.80
N GLU A 59 -56.53 -33.75 -13.57
CA GLU A 59 -57.46 -34.15 -14.64
C GLU A 59 -58.05 -32.94 -15.38
N ALA A 60 -58.44 -31.90 -14.65
CA ALA A 60 -59.01 -30.69 -15.24
C ALA A 60 -57.98 -29.85 -16.03
N LEU A 61 -56.74 -29.73 -15.53
CA LEU A 61 -55.66 -29.06 -16.24
C LEU A 61 -55.20 -29.84 -17.49
N GLU A 62 -55.16 -31.17 -17.41
CA GLU A 62 -54.86 -32.02 -18.58
C GLU A 62 -55.97 -31.93 -19.64
N ALA A 63 -57.25 -31.94 -19.24
CA ALA A 63 -58.37 -31.73 -20.15
C ALA A 63 -58.29 -30.36 -20.85
N PHE A 64 -57.90 -29.31 -20.12
CA PHE A 64 -57.69 -27.98 -20.68
C PHE A 64 -56.58 -27.98 -21.76
N LEU A 65 -55.46 -28.67 -21.51
CA LEU A 65 -54.36 -28.77 -22.47
C LEU A 65 -54.72 -29.56 -23.73
N VAL A 66 -55.66 -30.51 -23.63
CA VAL A 66 -56.19 -31.26 -24.79
C VAL A 66 -57.17 -30.40 -25.59
N GLU A 67 -58.04 -29.65 -24.92
CA GLU A 67 -59.06 -28.82 -25.56
C GLU A 67 -58.45 -27.56 -26.23
N PHE A 68 -57.46 -26.95 -25.59
CA PHE A 68 -56.82 -25.72 -26.07
C PHE A 68 -55.29 -25.82 -26.15
N PRO A 69 -54.75 -26.69 -27.03
CA PRO A 69 -53.32 -27.01 -27.08
C PRO A 69 -52.41 -25.84 -27.46
N ASP A 70 -52.93 -24.83 -28.17
CA ASP A 70 -52.18 -23.63 -28.59
C ASP A 70 -52.56 -22.37 -27.79
N SER A 71 -53.25 -22.53 -26.66
CA SER A 71 -53.65 -21.39 -25.83
C SER A 71 -52.43 -20.69 -25.23
N LEU A 72 -52.53 -19.36 -25.09
CA LEU A 72 -51.58 -18.57 -24.29
C LEU A 72 -51.64 -18.87 -22.78
N LEU A 73 -52.59 -19.69 -22.33
CA LEU A 73 -52.69 -20.19 -20.94
C LEU A 73 -52.19 -21.63 -20.81
N ALA A 74 -51.75 -22.26 -21.91
CA ALA A 74 -51.27 -23.64 -21.87
C ALA A 74 -49.89 -23.76 -21.21
N ASP A 75 -49.06 -22.72 -21.25
CA ASP A 75 -47.81 -22.67 -20.48
C ASP A 75 -48.08 -22.52 -18.97
N ASP A 76 -49.02 -21.66 -18.58
CA ASP A 76 -49.49 -21.52 -17.20
C ASP A 76 -50.08 -22.84 -16.66
N ALA A 77 -50.88 -23.54 -17.45
CA ALA A 77 -51.44 -24.85 -17.09
C ALA A 77 -50.35 -25.92 -16.88
N LEU A 78 -49.32 -25.95 -17.73
CA LEU A 78 -48.18 -26.87 -17.58
C LEU A 78 -47.32 -26.52 -16.35
N GLU A 79 -47.19 -25.24 -16.00
CA GLU A 79 -46.51 -24.80 -14.78
C GLU A 79 -47.28 -25.23 -13.51
N GLU A 80 -48.61 -25.09 -13.50
CA GLU A 80 -49.44 -25.54 -12.37
C GLU A 80 -49.45 -27.08 -12.24
N LEU A 81 -49.48 -27.83 -13.35
CA LEU A 81 -49.27 -29.29 -13.32
C LEU A 81 -47.90 -29.65 -12.74
N ALA A 82 -46.84 -28.96 -13.16
CA ALA A 82 -45.50 -29.17 -12.61
C ALA A 82 -45.45 -28.88 -11.10
N ARG A 83 -46.20 -27.88 -10.63
CA ARG A 83 -46.30 -27.54 -9.20
C ARG A 83 -47.00 -28.64 -8.42
N ILE A 84 -48.09 -29.20 -8.94
CA ILE A 84 -48.81 -30.31 -8.30
C ILE A 84 -47.89 -31.54 -8.18
N GLU A 85 -47.24 -31.92 -9.29
CA GLU A 85 -46.25 -33.02 -9.33
C GLU A 85 -45.12 -32.81 -8.30
N PHE A 86 -44.65 -31.57 -8.15
CA PHE A 86 -43.64 -31.25 -7.16
C PHE A 86 -44.14 -31.43 -5.71
N LEU A 87 -45.38 -31.00 -5.42
CA LEU A 87 -46.01 -31.16 -4.10
C LEU A 87 -46.23 -32.63 -3.73
N GLU A 88 -46.49 -33.49 -4.72
CA GLU A 88 -46.62 -34.95 -4.55
C GLU A 88 -45.26 -35.67 -4.47
N GLY A 89 -44.14 -34.93 -4.57
CA GLY A 89 -42.78 -35.46 -4.48
C GLY A 89 -42.21 -35.95 -5.83
N GLY A 90 -42.96 -35.83 -6.92
CA GLY A 90 -42.59 -36.21 -8.28
C GLY A 90 -41.69 -35.20 -8.99
N ARG A 91 -40.47 -34.97 -8.48
CA ARG A 91 -39.55 -33.96 -9.07
C ARG A 91 -39.27 -34.19 -10.57
N GLU A 92 -38.98 -35.42 -10.99
CA GLU A 92 -38.70 -35.74 -12.40
C GLU A 92 -39.90 -35.45 -13.31
N ALA A 93 -41.11 -35.79 -12.86
CA ALA A 93 -42.34 -35.52 -13.59
C ALA A 93 -42.61 -34.01 -13.67
N ALA A 94 -42.44 -33.27 -12.58
CA ALA A 94 -42.53 -31.82 -12.56
C ALA A 94 -41.57 -31.15 -13.57
N PHE A 95 -40.30 -31.55 -13.58
CA PHE A 95 -39.33 -30.98 -14.53
C PHE A 95 -39.55 -31.44 -15.98
N ALA A 96 -40.16 -32.61 -16.21
CA ALA A 96 -40.61 -33.00 -17.54
C ALA A 96 -41.73 -32.09 -18.06
N ARG A 97 -42.71 -31.73 -17.22
CA ARG A 97 -43.77 -30.76 -17.57
C ARG A 97 -43.22 -29.36 -17.85
N LEU A 98 -42.27 -28.89 -17.03
CA LEU A 98 -41.59 -27.62 -17.27
C LEU A 98 -40.78 -27.60 -18.58
N ARG A 99 -40.11 -28.72 -18.90
CA ARG A 99 -39.40 -28.88 -20.18
C ARG A 99 -40.37 -28.85 -21.36
N GLU A 100 -41.51 -29.50 -21.23
CA GLU A 100 -42.58 -29.46 -22.24
C GLU A 100 -43.06 -28.01 -22.47
N ALA A 101 -43.32 -27.26 -21.40
CA ALA A 101 -43.78 -25.88 -21.48
C ALA A 101 -42.84 -24.99 -22.30
N VAL A 102 -41.53 -25.02 -21.99
CA VAL A 102 -40.53 -24.21 -22.71
C VAL A 102 -40.29 -24.70 -24.15
N THR A 103 -40.52 -25.99 -24.41
CA THR A 103 -40.37 -26.56 -25.76
C THR A 103 -41.54 -26.17 -26.67
N ARG A 104 -42.77 -26.23 -26.15
CA ARG A 104 -43.99 -25.85 -26.88
C ARG A 104 -44.13 -24.34 -27.03
N PHE A 105 -43.79 -23.60 -25.99
CA PHE A 105 -43.97 -22.16 -25.92
C PHE A 105 -42.64 -21.46 -25.65
N PRO A 106 -41.65 -21.50 -26.57
CA PRO A 106 -40.31 -20.95 -26.31
C PRO A 106 -40.27 -19.43 -26.06
N GLN A 107 -41.38 -18.74 -26.28
CA GLN A 107 -41.58 -17.31 -26.15
C GLN A 107 -42.64 -16.92 -25.11
N GLY A 108 -43.21 -17.91 -24.41
CA GLY A 108 -44.28 -17.72 -23.42
C GLY A 108 -43.84 -16.82 -22.25
N ASP A 109 -44.81 -16.26 -21.54
CA ASP A 109 -44.57 -15.21 -20.54
C ASP A 109 -43.73 -15.70 -19.36
N ARG A 110 -43.85 -16.99 -19.02
CA ARG A 110 -43.09 -17.65 -17.95
C ARG A 110 -41.84 -18.40 -18.43
N SER A 111 -41.58 -18.44 -19.73
CA SER A 111 -40.54 -19.30 -20.31
C SER A 111 -39.14 -19.05 -19.74
N ASP A 112 -38.79 -17.79 -19.53
CA ASP A 112 -37.47 -17.40 -19.01
C ASP A 112 -37.31 -17.81 -17.53
N SER A 113 -38.37 -17.68 -16.70
CA SER A 113 -38.40 -18.18 -15.32
C SER A 113 -38.33 -19.70 -15.26
N ILE A 114 -39.00 -20.39 -16.19
CA ILE A 114 -38.95 -21.87 -16.26
C ILE A 114 -37.55 -22.35 -16.68
N ARG A 115 -36.92 -21.70 -17.67
CA ARG A 115 -35.52 -21.98 -18.05
C ARG A 115 -34.55 -21.79 -16.89
N LEU A 116 -34.74 -20.76 -16.07
CA LEU A 116 -33.95 -20.54 -14.85
C LEU A 116 -34.10 -21.68 -13.84
N ARG A 117 -35.33 -22.17 -13.63
CA ARG A 117 -35.60 -23.33 -12.74
C ARG A 117 -35.00 -24.63 -13.29
N LEU A 118 -35.13 -24.88 -14.60
CA LEU A 118 -34.51 -26.03 -15.27
C LEU A 118 -32.98 -25.98 -15.16
N GLY A 119 -32.39 -24.79 -15.38
CA GLY A 119 -30.95 -24.59 -15.23
C GLY A 119 -30.45 -24.89 -13.81
N LEU A 120 -31.18 -24.42 -12.78
CA LEU A 120 -30.87 -24.74 -11.39
C LEU A 120 -30.92 -26.25 -11.13
N TRP A 121 -31.98 -26.91 -11.57
CA TRP A 121 -32.17 -28.35 -11.36
C TRP A 121 -31.06 -29.19 -12.01
N GLU A 122 -30.67 -28.86 -13.24
CA GLU A 122 -29.56 -29.55 -13.90
C GLU A 122 -28.22 -29.28 -13.20
N SER A 123 -28.01 -28.07 -12.66
CA SER A 123 -26.82 -27.77 -11.85
C SER A 123 -26.78 -28.57 -10.54
N GLU A 124 -27.91 -28.77 -9.88
CA GLU A 124 -28.00 -29.62 -8.67
C GLU A 124 -27.65 -31.09 -8.96
N ARG A 125 -27.88 -31.53 -10.19
CA ARG A 125 -27.49 -32.86 -10.70
C ARG A 125 -26.06 -32.93 -11.22
N HIS A 126 -25.29 -31.85 -11.08
CA HIS A 126 -23.94 -31.72 -11.62
C HIS A 126 -23.89 -31.83 -13.16
N ALA A 127 -25.00 -31.51 -13.85
CA ALA A 127 -25.10 -31.44 -15.30
C ALA A 127 -24.86 -30.01 -15.79
N ASP A 128 -23.72 -29.41 -15.41
CA ASP A 128 -23.42 -27.98 -15.60
C ASP A 128 -23.46 -27.51 -17.06
N ALA A 129 -23.14 -28.39 -18.02
CA ALA A 129 -23.27 -28.09 -19.45
C ALA A 129 -24.74 -27.96 -19.88
N VAL A 130 -25.62 -28.82 -19.36
CA VAL A 130 -27.07 -28.78 -19.64
C VAL A 130 -27.69 -27.59 -18.93
N ALA A 131 -27.28 -27.32 -17.68
CA ALA A 131 -27.68 -26.14 -16.93
C ALA A 131 -27.39 -24.85 -17.70
N ARG A 132 -26.17 -24.70 -18.23
CA ARG A 132 -25.80 -23.56 -19.07
C ARG A 132 -26.64 -23.45 -20.34
N GLY A 133 -26.89 -24.57 -21.02
CA GLY A 133 -27.76 -24.58 -22.21
C GLY A 133 -29.16 -24.02 -21.94
N TRP A 134 -29.73 -24.27 -20.75
CA TRP A 134 -30.98 -23.63 -20.34
C TRP A 134 -30.83 -22.13 -20.07
N LEU A 135 -29.76 -21.73 -19.38
CA LEU A 135 -29.50 -20.34 -19.01
C LEU A 135 -29.15 -19.45 -20.21
N ASP A 136 -28.52 -19.98 -21.26
CA ASP A 136 -28.20 -19.23 -22.48
C ASP A 136 -29.46 -18.82 -23.26
N GLY A 137 -30.56 -19.54 -23.06
CA GLY A 137 -31.87 -19.17 -23.61
C GLY A 137 -32.62 -18.13 -22.79
N VAL A 138 -32.16 -17.77 -21.59
CA VAL A 138 -32.87 -16.83 -20.71
C VAL A 138 -32.64 -15.40 -21.18
N ARG A 139 -33.72 -14.63 -21.29
CA ARG A 139 -33.72 -13.17 -21.47
C ARG A 139 -33.87 -12.46 -20.12
N PRO A 140 -32.79 -11.90 -19.55
CA PRO A 140 -32.81 -11.34 -18.21
C PRO A 140 -33.79 -10.17 -18.05
N GLU A 141 -34.07 -9.42 -19.11
CA GLU A 141 -35.01 -8.30 -19.13
C GLU A 141 -36.48 -8.71 -18.90
N ARG A 142 -36.81 -10.00 -19.11
CA ARG A 142 -38.15 -10.55 -18.85
C ARG A 142 -38.31 -11.10 -17.43
N LEU A 143 -37.22 -11.20 -16.67
CA LEU A 143 -37.20 -11.71 -15.30
C LEU A 143 -37.45 -10.59 -14.28
N SER A 144 -38.07 -10.93 -13.15
CA SER A 144 -38.14 -10.02 -12.00
C SER A 144 -36.74 -9.72 -11.44
N LEU A 145 -36.58 -8.65 -10.66
CA LEU A 145 -35.28 -8.31 -10.06
C LEU A 145 -34.71 -9.43 -9.17
N ALA A 146 -35.58 -10.13 -8.42
CA ALA A 146 -35.15 -11.26 -7.61
C ALA A 146 -34.60 -12.40 -8.48
N GLU A 147 -35.28 -12.72 -9.58
CA GLU A 147 -34.87 -13.74 -10.54
C GLU A 147 -33.61 -13.34 -11.31
N ARG A 148 -33.47 -12.08 -11.72
CA ARG A 148 -32.25 -11.56 -12.38
C ARG A 148 -31.01 -11.73 -11.49
N ARG A 149 -31.11 -11.42 -10.19
CA ARG A 149 -30.00 -11.65 -9.25
C ARG A 149 -29.70 -13.14 -9.11
N PHE A 150 -30.72 -13.97 -9.01
CA PHE A 150 -30.55 -15.42 -8.90
C PHE A 150 -29.89 -15.99 -10.16
N PHE A 151 -30.35 -15.57 -11.34
CA PHE A 151 -29.79 -15.91 -12.64
C PHE A 151 -28.30 -15.62 -12.72
N TYR A 152 -27.87 -14.38 -12.43
CA TYR A 152 -26.44 -14.05 -12.50
C TYR A 152 -25.62 -14.75 -11.42
N ARG A 153 -26.16 -14.97 -10.22
CA ARG A 153 -25.45 -15.74 -9.18
C ARG A 153 -25.25 -17.21 -9.59
N LEU A 154 -26.25 -17.82 -10.24
CA LEU A 154 -26.14 -19.18 -10.77
C LEU A 154 -25.12 -19.23 -11.90
N ARG A 155 -25.14 -18.26 -12.83
CA ARG A 155 -24.12 -18.16 -13.89
C ARG A 155 -22.70 -18.02 -13.35
N VAL A 156 -22.48 -17.20 -12.31
CA VAL A 156 -21.18 -17.09 -11.64
C VAL A 156 -20.68 -18.45 -11.11
N GLY A 157 -21.58 -19.30 -10.62
CA GLY A 157 -21.23 -20.65 -10.17
C GLY A 157 -20.93 -21.65 -11.30
N LEU A 158 -21.46 -21.39 -12.49
CA LEU A 158 -21.35 -22.23 -13.69
C LEU A 158 -20.33 -21.72 -14.71
N ALA A 159 -19.67 -20.59 -14.45
CA ALA A 159 -18.74 -19.95 -15.36
C ALA A 159 -17.59 -20.90 -15.74
N VAL A 160 -17.26 -20.95 -17.03
CA VAL A 160 -16.24 -21.86 -17.57
C VAL A 160 -14.83 -21.32 -17.34
N ASN A 161 -14.69 -20.01 -17.26
CA ASN A 161 -13.44 -19.32 -17.04
C ASN A 161 -13.66 -18.03 -16.23
N ASP A 162 -12.56 -17.45 -15.74
CA ASP A 162 -12.60 -16.27 -14.88
C ASP A 162 -13.04 -15.00 -15.62
N VAL A 163 -12.91 -14.93 -16.94
CA VAL A 163 -13.43 -13.81 -17.75
C VAL A 163 -14.96 -13.81 -17.75
N GLU A 164 -15.57 -14.96 -18.03
CA GLU A 164 -17.02 -15.14 -17.96
C GLU A 164 -17.52 -14.86 -16.54
N ARG A 165 -16.81 -15.38 -15.54
CA ARG A 165 -17.13 -15.16 -14.13
C ARG A 165 -17.10 -13.67 -13.75
N LEU A 166 -16.13 -12.91 -14.25
CA LEU A 166 -16.03 -11.46 -14.02
C LEU A 166 -17.21 -10.72 -14.66
N ILE A 167 -17.58 -11.09 -15.89
CA ILE A 167 -18.71 -10.50 -16.60
C ILE A 167 -20.01 -10.75 -15.84
N ASP A 168 -20.25 -11.98 -15.38
CA ASP A 168 -21.46 -12.33 -14.65
C ASP A 168 -21.49 -11.74 -13.23
N LEU A 169 -20.35 -11.63 -12.54
CA LEU A 169 -20.24 -10.87 -11.29
C LEU A 169 -20.55 -9.39 -11.50
N SER A 170 -20.10 -8.80 -12.61
CA SER A 170 -20.40 -7.41 -12.93
C SER A 170 -21.90 -7.19 -13.12
N LYS A 171 -22.57 -8.09 -13.84
CA LYS A 171 -24.03 -8.03 -14.03
C LYS A 171 -24.79 -8.27 -12.72
N LEU A 172 -24.35 -9.23 -11.90
CA LEU A 172 -24.93 -9.50 -10.59
C LEU A 172 -24.85 -8.28 -9.66
N ARG A 173 -23.70 -7.59 -9.66
CA ARG A 173 -23.50 -6.36 -8.90
C ARG A 173 -24.45 -5.26 -9.34
N ALA A 174 -24.61 -5.06 -10.65
CA ALA A 174 -25.52 -4.06 -11.21
C ALA A 174 -26.98 -4.29 -10.75
N VAL A 175 -27.48 -5.52 -10.89
CA VAL A 175 -28.85 -5.87 -10.46
C VAL A 175 -29.01 -5.77 -8.94
N THR A 176 -27.95 -6.07 -8.18
CA THR A 176 -27.99 -5.92 -6.72
C THR A 176 -28.09 -4.46 -6.30
N ALA A 177 -27.38 -3.56 -6.99
CA ALA A 177 -27.47 -2.12 -6.75
C ALA A 177 -28.88 -1.58 -7.09
N GLU A 178 -29.43 -2.00 -8.22
CA GLU A 178 -30.81 -1.68 -8.65
C GLU A 178 -31.84 -2.08 -7.59
N ALA A 179 -31.76 -3.32 -7.10
CA ALA A 179 -32.68 -3.83 -6.06
C ALA A 179 -32.53 -3.14 -4.70
N LEU A 180 -31.33 -2.63 -4.37
CA LEU A 180 -31.11 -1.85 -3.15
C LEU A 180 -31.66 -0.43 -3.28
N ALA A 181 -31.54 0.18 -4.46
CA ALA A 181 -32.10 1.49 -4.75
C ALA A 181 -33.64 1.49 -4.65
N GLU A 182 -34.32 0.46 -5.19
CA GLU A 182 -35.77 0.31 -5.05
C GLU A 182 -36.24 0.18 -3.59
N LYS A 183 -35.44 -0.49 -2.74
CA LYS A 183 -35.77 -0.67 -1.33
C LYS A 183 -35.52 0.57 -0.46
N ALA A 184 -34.62 1.46 -0.89
CA ALA A 184 -34.17 2.58 -0.07
C ALA A 184 -35.13 3.79 -0.11
N GLY A 185 -35.91 3.98 -1.18
CA GLY A 185 -36.69 5.22 -1.36
C GLY A 185 -35.81 6.50 -1.31
N ASP A 186 -36.42 7.66 -1.05
CA ASP A 186 -35.73 8.98 -1.01
C ASP A 186 -34.82 9.21 0.22
N ALA A 187 -34.68 8.26 1.14
CA ALA A 187 -33.88 8.42 2.35
C ALA A 187 -32.50 7.73 2.21
N ALA A 188 -31.56 8.41 1.55
CA ALA A 188 -30.22 7.89 1.34
C ALA A 188 -29.27 8.21 2.51
N THR A 189 -28.92 7.17 3.28
CA THR A 189 -27.58 7.09 3.89
C THR A 189 -27.05 5.66 3.76
N PRO A 190 -25.96 5.42 3.00
CA PRO A 190 -25.38 4.09 2.89
C PRO A 190 -24.66 3.69 4.19
N SER A 191 -25.07 2.57 4.78
CA SER A 191 -24.44 1.96 5.96
C SER A 191 -23.14 1.24 5.57
N ARG A 192 -22.03 1.54 6.27
CA ARG A 192 -20.68 0.95 6.08
C ARG A 192 -20.52 -0.43 6.75
N SER A 193 -21.56 -1.25 6.83
CA SER A 193 -21.48 -2.54 7.53
C SER A 193 -20.79 -3.62 6.67
N PRO A 194 -19.95 -4.51 7.25
CA PRO A 194 -19.40 -5.71 6.58
C PRO A 194 -20.47 -6.66 6.01
N SER A 195 -21.73 -6.47 6.40
CA SER A 195 -22.90 -7.20 5.92
C SER A 195 -23.50 -6.67 4.60
N ASP A 196 -22.97 -5.57 4.05
CA ASP A 196 -23.44 -4.98 2.79
C ASP A 196 -23.28 -5.95 1.60
N PRO A 197 -24.38 -6.32 0.91
CA PRO A 197 -24.34 -7.17 -0.29
C PRO A 197 -23.42 -6.66 -1.40
N LEU A 198 -23.32 -5.34 -1.61
CA LEU A 198 -22.45 -4.77 -2.64
C LEU A 198 -20.99 -4.86 -2.27
N ALA A 199 -20.64 -4.61 -1.01
CA ALA A 199 -19.27 -4.75 -0.52
C ALA A 199 -18.75 -6.20 -0.68
N ARG A 200 -19.60 -7.21 -0.44
CA ARG A 200 -19.24 -8.62 -0.66
C ARG A 200 -18.95 -8.94 -2.12
N LEU A 201 -19.79 -8.45 -3.04
CA LEU A 201 -19.57 -8.62 -4.48
C LEU A 201 -18.31 -7.89 -4.94
N ASP A 202 -18.05 -6.71 -4.37
CA ASP A 202 -16.84 -5.94 -4.65
C ASP A 202 -15.56 -6.68 -4.24
N ARG A 203 -15.57 -7.37 -3.09
CA ARG A 203 -14.49 -8.28 -2.69
C ARG A 203 -14.31 -9.44 -3.68
N GLU A 204 -15.38 -10.14 -4.05
CA GLU A 204 -15.32 -11.25 -5.01
C GLU A 204 -14.72 -10.79 -6.35
N ILE A 205 -15.13 -9.62 -6.84
CA ILE A 205 -14.60 -9.03 -8.07
C ILE A 205 -13.12 -8.68 -7.92
N ASN A 206 -12.73 -8.04 -6.81
CA ASN A 206 -11.34 -7.68 -6.58
C ASN A 206 -10.44 -8.93 -6.51
N ALA A 207 -10.87 -9.96 -5.79
CA ALA A 207 -10.15 -11.24 -5.72
C ALA A 207 -9.98 -11.89 -7.10
N LEU A 208 -11.00 -11.80 -7.96
CA LEU A 208 -10.93 -12.34 -9.32
C LEU A 208 -9.99 -11.53 -10.23
N LEU A 209 -10.03 -10.20 -10.16
CA LEU A 209 -9.18 -9.31 -10.96
C LEU A 209 -7.67 -9.56 -10.70
N LEU A 210 -7.32 -9.99 -9.50
CA LEU A 210 -5.94 -10.35 -9.13
C LEU A 210 -5.40 -11.51 -9.98
N GLY A 211 -6.21 -12.53 -10.24
CA GLY A 211 -5.80 -13.73 -10.98
C GLY A 211 -5.77 -13.59 -12.50
N LEU A 212 -6.42 -12.56 -13.05
CA LEU A 212 -6.59 -12.40 -14.50
C LEU A 212 -5.34 -11.84 -15.18
N SER A 213 -4.96 -12.41 -16.32
CA SER A 213 -3.89 -11.88 -17.18
C SER A 213 -4.30 -10.55 -17.84
N GLY A 214 -3.34 -9.80 -18.37
CA GLY A 214 -3.64 -8.59 -19.16
C GLY A 214 -4.57 -8.90 -20.35
N GLU A 215 -4.36 -10.02 -21.04
CA GLU A 215 -5.20 -10.45 -22.15
C GLU A 215 -6.62 -10.82 -21.70
N ASP A 216 -6.77 -11.46 -20.55
CA ASP A 216 -8.08 -11.77 -19.99
C ASP A 216 -8.87 -10.51 -19.63
N LEU A 217 -8.19 -9.54 -19.00
CA LEU A 217 -8.77 -8.23 -18.68
C LEU A 217 -9.23 -7.50 -19.94
N LEU A 218 -8.41 -7.51 -21.01
CA LEU A 218 -8.76 -6.92 -22.30
C LEU A 218 -9.95 -7.64 -22.96
N ARG A 219 -10.00 -8.98 -22.89
CA ARG A 219 -11.14 -9.78 -23.38
C ARG A 219 -12.43 -9.53 -22.61
N ALA A 220 -12.35 -9.16 -21.33
CA ALA A 220 -13.52 -8.84 -20.53
C ALA A 220 -14.16 -7.49 -20.93
N ILE A 221 -13.34 -6.48 -21.26
CA ILE A 221 -13.77 -5.08 -21.46
C ILE A 221 -15.02 -4.92 -22.34
N PRO A 222 -15.12 -5.53 -23.54
CA PRO A 222 -16.27 -5.33 -24.43
C PRO A 222 -17.61 -5.79 -23.84
N ASN A 223 -17.57 -6.66 -22.83
CA ASN A 223 -18.74 -7.28 -22.22
C ASN A 223 -19.07 -6.69 -20.83
N LEU A 224 -18.31 -5.67 -20.39
CA LEU A 224 -18.58 -4.96 -19.14
C LEU A 224 -19.44 -3.72 -19.41
N GLY A 225 -20.50 -3.56 -18.62
CA GLY A 225 -21.35 -2.36 -18.65
C GLY A 225 -20.66 -1.12 -18.05
N PRO A 226 -21.34 0.04 -17.99
CA PRO A 226 -20.77 1.30 -17.48
C PRO A 226 -20.49 1.33 -15.96
N GLU A 227 -20.67 0.19 -15.29
CA GLU A 227 -20.63 0.03 -13.84
C GLU A 227 -19.21 -0.05 -13.28
N VAL A 228 -19.12 -0.02 -11.95
CA VAL A 228 -17.87 -0.09 -11.16
C VAL A 228 -16.82 -1.10 -11.67
N PRO A 229 -17.17 -2.34 -12.04
CA PRO A 229 -16.17 -3.32 -12.48
C PRO A 229 -15.42 -2.90 -13.75
N ALA A 230 -16.07 -2.17 -14.65
CA ALA A 230 -15.42 -1.65 -15.86
C ALA A 230 -14.34 -0.62 -15.54
N ALA A 231 -14.59 0.25 -14.55
CA ALA A 231 -13.60 1.19 -14.06
C ALA A 231 -12.43 0.46 -13.39
N ARG A 232 -12.72 -0.56 -12.57
CA ARG A 232 -11.69 -1.34 -11.85
C ARG A 232 -10.73 -2.06 -12.78
N VAL A 233 -11.24 -2.70 -13.83
CA VAL A 233 -10.39 -3.35 -14.84
C VAL A 233 -9.39 -2.35 -15.43
N ARG A 234 -9.84 -1.14 -15.75
CA ARG A 234 -8.99 -0.08 -16.31
C ARG A 234 -7.99 0.46 -15.31
N LEU A 235 -8.38 0.64 -14.04
CA LEU A 235 -7.44 1.02 -12.99
C LEU A 235 -6.36 -0.05 -12.77
N VAL A 236 -6.71 -1.34 -12.88
CA VAL A 236 -5.72 -2.44 -12.84
C VAL A 236 -4.79 -2.38 -14.04
N LEU A 237 -5.31 -2.16 -15.26
CA LEU A 237 -4.50 -2.02 -16.46
C LEU A 237 -3.59 -0.79 -16.41
N ALA A 238 -4.09 0.35 -15.93
CA ALA A 238 -3.32 1.58 -15.71
C ALA A 238 -2.17 1.34 -14.73
N TRP A 239 -2.47 0.67 -13.62
CA TRP A 239 -1.47 0.33 -12.62
C TRP A 239 -0.43 -0.65 -13.15
N ARG A 240 -0.83 -1.71 -13.88
CA ARG A 240 0.12 -2.65 -14.50
C ARG A 240 1.01 -1.97 -15.54
N ALA A 241 0.46 -1.07 -16.34
CA ALA A 241 1.24 -0.28 -17.30
C ALA A 241 2.24 0.66 -16.59
N LEU A 242 1.82 1.30 -15.49
CA LEU A 242 2.70 2.15 -14.68
C LEU A 242 3.86 1.34 -14.09
N VAL A 243 3.59 0.17 -13.50
CA VAL A 243 4.61 -0.73 -12.96
C VAL A 243 5.54 -1.24 -14.07
N GLY A 244 5.00 -1.55 -15.25
CA GLY A 244 5.77 -1.95 -16.43
C GLY A 244 6.54 -0.81 -17.12
N GLY A 245 6.48 0.42 -16.61
CA GLY A 245 7.18 1.59 -17.16
C GLY A 245 6.56 2.21 -18.42
N ASP A 246 5.40 1.74 -18.87
CA ASP A 246 4.67 2.29 -20.02
C ASP A 246 3.75 3.42 -19.57
N LEU A 247 4.34 4.59 -19.33
CA LEU A 247 3.62 5.78 -18.86
C LEU A 247 2.49 6.21 -19.82
N PRO A 248 2.68 6.26 -21.16
CA PRO A 248 1.59 6.58 -22.08
C PRO A 248 0.39 5.62 -21.96
N LEU A 249 0.65 4.31 -21.87
CA LEU A 249 -0.41 3.32 -21.73
C LEU A 249 -1.10 3.43 -20.36
N ALA A 250 -0.33 3.72 -19.31
CA ALA A 250 -0.87 3.93 -17.98
C ALA A 250 -1.80 5.15 -17.91
N THR A 251 -1.39 6.27 -18.51
CA THR A 251 -2.23 7.48 -18.63
C THR A 251 -3.47 7.19 -19.47
N PHE A 252 -3.35 6.48 -20.59
CA PHE A 252 -4.51 6.09 -21.41
C PHE A 252 -5.57 5.33 -20.59
N TRP A 253 -5.17 4.29 -19.86
CA TRP A 253 -6.11 3.50 -19.05
C TRP A 253 -6.68 4.29 -17.87
N LEU A 254 -5.89 5.18 -17.27
CA LEU A 254 -6.36 6.05 -16.21
C LEU A 254 -7.45 7.02 -16.71
N GLU A 255 -7.25 7.63 -17.88
CA GLU A 255 -8.25 8.50 -18.51
C GLU A 255 -9.50 7.74 -18.93
N ASP A 256 -9.34 6.54 -19.48
CA ASP A 256 -10.48 5.71 -19.87
C ASP A 256 -11.30 5.27 -18.65
N ALA A 257 -10.66 5.02 -17.49
CA ALA A 257 -11.35 4.68 -16.24
C ALA A 257 -12.30 5.79 -15.74
N ARG A 258 -12.00 7.06 -16.03
CA ARG A 258 -12.82 8.23 -15.61
C ARG A 258 -14.22 8.23 -16.22
N ARG A 259 -14.43 7.49 -17.30
CA ARG A 259 -15.71 7.43 -18.03
C ARG A 259 -16.75 6.52 -17.37
N TYR A 260 -16.38 5.83 -16.30
CA TYR A 260 -17.17 4.77 -15.67
C TYR A 260 -17.51 5.10 -14.22
N ALA A 261 -18.52 4.42 -13.68
CA ALA A 261 -18.88 4.57 -12.27
C ALA A 261 -17.71 4.13 -11.36
N LEU A 262 -17.40 4.91 -10.33
CA LEU A 262 -16.30 4.65 -9.39
C LEU A 262 -16.84 4.63 -7.96
N THR A 263 -16.42 3.65 -7.16
CA THR A 263 -16.62 3.72 -5.70
C THR A 263 -15.70 4.79 -5.08
N PRO A 264 -15.95 5.23 -3.84
CA PRO A 264 -15.01 6.10 -3.13
C PRO A 264 -13.57 5.54 -3.09
N GLY A 265 -13.40 4.24 -2.89
CA GLY A 265 -12.08 3.58 -2.92
C GLY A 265 -11.46 3.55 -4.31
N ASP A 266 -12.26 3.41 -5.37
CA ASP A 266 -11.76 3.49 -6.74
C ASP A 266 -11.31 4.90 -7.12
N ARG A 267 -12.01 5.95 -6.62
CA ARG A 267 -11.58 7.34 -6.79
C ARG A 267 -10.24 7.61 -6.13
N GLU A 268 -10.01 7.05 -4.94
CA GLU A 268 -8.72 7.21 -4.26
C GLU A 268 -7.59 6.47 -4.99
N ARG A 269 -7.85 5.24 -5.46
CA ARG A 269 -6.92 4.52 -6.34
C ARG A 269 -6.56 5.33 -7.58
N MET A 270 -7.57 5.93 -8.22
CA MET A 270 -7.40 6.77 -9.40
C MET A 270 -6.57 8.01 -9.10
N ARG A 271 -6.79 8.70 -7.97
CA ARG A 271 -5.97 9.85 -7.55
C ARG A 271 -4.52 9.45 -7.30
N SER A 272 -4.28 8.36 -6.56
CA SER A 272 -2.93 7.85 -6.31
C SER A 272 -2.20 7.54 -7.63
N LEU A 273 -2.88 6.90 -8.59
CA LEU A 273 -2.35 6.66 -9.94
C LEU A 273 -2.08 7.95 -10.71
N ALA A 274 -2.97 8.94 -10.65
CA ALA A 274 -2.82 10.23 -11.33
C ALA A 274 -1.59 11.00 -10.83
N VAL A 275 -1.39 11.03 -9.51
CA VAL A 275 -0.23 11.65 -8.88
C VAL A 275 1.06 10.97 -9.33
N ARG A 276 1.07 9.64 -9.39
CA ARG A 276 2.25 8.85 -9.84
C ARG A 276 2.58 9.08 -11.32
N LEU A 277 1.57 9.32 -12.16
CA LEU A 277 1.72 9.57 -13.59
C LEU A 277 1.96 11.06 -13.93
N GLY A 278 1.90 11.96 -12.95
CA GLY A 278 1.99 13.41 -13.18
C GLY A 278 0.91 13.97 -14.12
N SER A 279 -0.23 13.27 -14.29
CA SER A 279 -1.25 13.55 -15.32
C SER A 279 -2.58 14.11 -14.77
N GLY A 280 -2.56 14.88 -13.68
CA GLY A 280 -3.75 15.54 -13.12
C GLY A 280 -3.84 17.03 -13.48
N ASP A 281 -5.05 17.62 -13.40
CA ASP A 281 -5.25 19.09 -13.35
C ASP A 281 -4.47 19.74 -12.18
N GLU A 282 -4.08 18.93 -11.20
CA GLU A 282 -3.01 19.21 -10.26
C GLU A 282 -1.72 18.59 -10.82
N ALA A 283 -1.12 19.23 -11.82
CA ALA A 283 0.29 19.05 -12.06
C ALA A 283 1.00 19.53 -10.79
N VAL A 284 1.30 18.59 -9.87
CA VAL A 284 2.18 18.86 -8.75
C VAL A 284 3.54 19.11 -9.38
N ASP A 285 3.90 20.38 -9.48
CA ASP A 285 5.25 20.81 -9.78
C ASP A 285 6.20 19.97 -8.91
N GLY A 286 6.93 19.07 -9.58
CA GLY A 286 7.97 18.22 -9.05
C GLY A 286 7.67 17.52 -7.72
N LEU A 287 7.19 16.27 -7.76
CA LEU A 287 7.67 15.26 -6.79
C LEU A 287 7.50 15.67 -5.29
N PHE A 288 6.54 16.49 -4.86
CA PHE A 288 6.39 16.80 -3.42
C PHE A 288 5.56 15.73 -2.71
N LEU A 289 6.16 15.10 -1.69
CA LEU A 289 5.41 14.33 -0.69
C LEU A 289 4.64 15.31 0.20
N PRO A 290 3.41 14.99 0.65
CA PRO A 290 2.69 15.82 1.59
C PRO A 290 3.50 16.01 2.87
N THR A 291 3.29 17.14 3.55
CA THR A 291 3.81 17.34 4.92
C THR A 291 3.27 16.25 5.84
N PHE A 292 3.95 16.01 6.96
CA PHE A 292 3.47 15.03 7.94
C PHE A 292 2.05 15.34 8.41
N ARG A 293 1.75 16.62 8.65
CA ARG A 293 0.42 17.08 9.09
C ARG A 293 -0.67 16.78 8.05
N GLU A 294 -0.39 17.01 6.77
CA GLU A 294 -1.32 16.69 5.68
C GLU A 294 -1.51 15.18 5.52
N ALA A 295 -0.42 14.41 5.62
CA ALA A 295 -0.44 12.94 5.55
C ALA A 295 -1.24 12.33 6.71
N ALA A 296 -1.03 12.83 7.93
CA ALA A 296 -1.71 12.40 9.15
C ALA A 296 -3.19 12.79 9.17
N ALA A 297 -3.57 13.87 8.49
CA ALA A 297 -4.98 14.27 8.36
C ALA A 297 -5.78 13.34 7.43
N ARG A 298 -5.13 12.51 6.62
CA ARG A 298 -5.80 11.54 5.75
C ARG A 298 -6.32 10.36 6.60
N PRO A 299 -7.53 9.85 6.33
CA PRO A 299 -8.06 8.71 7.04
C PRO A 299 -7.31 7.43 6.64
N TRP A 300 -6.75 6.73 7.64
CA TRP A 300 -6.15 5.40 7.49
C TRP A 300 -7.09 4.33 8.04
N PRO A 301 -7.11 3.12 7.46
CA PRO A 301 -7.96 2.04 7.94
C PRO A 301 -7.57 1.65 9.36
N ALA A 302 -8.58 1.41 10.19
CA ALA A 302 -8.40 0.97 11.55
C ALA A 302 -7.87 -0.49 11.54
N LEU A 303 -6.87 -0.79 12.38
CA LEU A 303 -6.19 -2.09 12.38
C LEU A 303 -6.89 -3.13 13.27
N GLU A 304 -8.01 -2.78 13.91
CA GLU A 304 -8.75 -3.68 14.80
C GLU A 304 -9.30 -4.88 14.03
N GLY A 305 -9.01 -6.08 14.53
CA GLY A 305 -9.51 -7.33 13.95
C GLY A 305 -8.73 -7.84 12.75
N VAL A 306 -7.66 -7.16 12.32
CA VAL A 306 -6.73 -7.67 11.29
C VAL A 306 -6.14 -9.00 11.76
N ARG A 307 -6.17 -10.00 10.86
CA ARG A 307 -5.52 -11.30 11.06
C ARG A 307 -4.55 -11.58 9.94
N LEU A 308 -3.27 -11.75 10.27
CA LEU A 308 -2.23 -11.92 9.27
C LEU A 308 -1.03 -12.67 9.83
N ARG A 309 -0.46 -13.55 9.02
CA ARG A 309 0.83 -14.17 9.29
C ARG A 309 1.91 -13.51 8.43
N VAL A 310 2.92 -12.95 9.10
CA VAL A 310 4.02 -12.19 8.48
C VAL A 310 5.34 -12.86 8.82
N GLY A 311 6.16 -13.12 7.80
CA GLY A 311 7.51 -13.63 7.98
C GLY A 311 8.47 -12.50 8.37
N VAL A 312 9.46 -12.80 9.20
CA VAL A 312 10.49 -11.86 9.61
C VAL A 312 11.85 -12.52 9.42
N VAL A 313 12.75 -11.88 8.67
CA VAL A 313 14.12 -12.35 8.47
C VAL A 313 15.08 -11.28 8.96
N LEU A 314 15.75 -11.53 10.09
CA LEU A 314 16.64 -10.56 10.72
C LEU A 314 17.93 -11.24 11.22
N PRO A 315 19.05 -10.51 11.29
CA PRO A 315 20.28 -11.03 11.88
C PRO A 315 20.15 -10.96 13.41
N LEU A 316 19.70 -12.04 14.04
CA LEU A 316 19.46 -12.12 15.50
C LEU A 316 20.61 -12.79 16.25
N THR A 317 21.55 -13.40 15.54
CA THR A 317 22.80 -13.92 16.11
C THR A 317 24.04 -13.41 15.36
N GLY A 318 25.21 -13.58 15.98
CA GLY A 318 26.48 -13.13 15.41
C GLY A 318 26.73 -11.63 15.58
N ARG A 319 27.70 -11.10 14.82
CA ARG A 319 28.24 -9.73 14.99
C ARG A 319 27.23 -8.60 14.73
N TYR A 320 26.08 -8.91 14.16
CA TYR A 320 25.06 -7.93 13.78
C TYR A 320 23.75 -8.08 14.56
N ALA A 321 23.73 -8.93 15.59
CA ALA A 321 22.55 -9.24 16.41
C ALA A 321 21.85 -7.98 16.94
N SER A 322 22.61 -6.99 17.40
CA SER A 322 22.05 -5.75 17.97
C SER A 322 21.13 -5.00 16.99
N PHE A 323 21.46 -4.97 15.70
CA PHE A 323 20.61 -4.31 14.69
C PHE A 323 19.33 -5.11 14.43
N GLY A 324 19.42 -6.44 14.43
CA GLY A 324 18.26 -7.32 14.31
C GLY A 324 17.34 -7.22 15.53
N ASP A 325 17.90 -7.11 16.73
CA ASP A 325 17.15 -6.98 17.98
C ASP A 325 16.33 -5.69 18.02
N GLU A 326 16.90 -4.54 17.65
CA GLU A 326 16.17 -3.27 17.60
C GLU A 326 15.05 -3.30 16.54
N ALA A 327 15.32 -3.83 15.35
CA ALA A 327 14.28 -4.03 14.33
C ALA A 327 13.16 -4.98 14.80
N LEU A 328 13.51 -6.07 15.48
CA LEU A 328 12.54 -7.02 16.03
C LEU A 328 11.65 -6.38 17.09
N ARG A 329 12.20 -5.55 17.99
CA ARG A 329 11.43 -4.81 18.99
C ARG A 329 10.43 -3.85 18.34
N GLY A 330 10.83 -3.17 17.27
CA GLY A 330 9.92 -2.34 16.46
C GLY A 330 8.74 -3.15 15.89
N LEU A 331 8.98 -4.36 15.39
CA LEU A 331 7.94 -5.26 14.87
C LEU A 331 7.00 -5.75 15.98
N LEU A 332 7.54 -6.13 17.14
CA LEU A 332 6.76 -6.58 18.28
C LEU A 332 5.84 -5.48 18.80
N LEU A 333 6.34 -4.24 18.85
CA LEU A 333 5.55 -3.07 19.22
C LEU A 333 4.41 -2.81 18.23
N ALA A 334 4.68 -2.85 16.92
CA ALA A 334 3.64 -2.71 15.90
C ALA A 334 2.61 -3.85 15.92
N ALA A 335 3.01 -5.07 16.29
CA ALA A 335 2.11 -6.21 16.39
C ALA A 335 1.22 -6.18 17.65
N GLY A 336 1.57 -5.37 18.65
CA GLY A 336 0.92 -5.38 19.95
C GLY A 336 1.29 -6.62 20.80
N ALA A 337 2.43 -7.25 20.54
CA ALA A 337 2.85 -8.52 21.11
C ALA A 337 3.84 -8.29 22.27
N PHE A 338 3.34 -8.17 23.51
CA PHE A 338 4.13 -7.76 24.69
C PHE A 338 4.29 -8.81 25.79
N ASP A 339 3.70 -10.00 25.66
CA ASP A 339 3.94 -11.09 26.61
C ASP A 339 5.19 -11.91 26.20
N ARG A 340 6.17 -11.95 27.11
CA ARG A 340 7.61 -12.16 26.87
C ARG A 340 8.02 -13.63 26.67
N GLU A 341 8.75 -13.88 25.59
CA GLU A 341 10.10 -14.46 25.50
C GLU A 341 10.53 -14.27 24.04
N VAL A 342 11.73 -13.74 23.76
CA VAL A 342 12.27 -13.74 22.39
C VAL A 342 12.37 -15.22 22.00
N PRO A 343 11.67 -15.71 20.96
CA PRO A 343 11.78 -17.11 20.58
C PRO A 343 13.25 -17.41 20.32
N ALA A 344 13.81 -18.39 21.04
CA ALA A 344 15.17 -18.84 20.76
C ALA A 344 15.24 -19.18 19.26
N PRO A 345 16.21 -18.64 18.50
CA PRO A 345 16.33 -18.95 17.10
C PRO A 345 16.41 -20.48 16.94
N LEU A 346 15.47 -21.05 16.17
CA LEU A 346 15.51 -22.47 15.86
C LEU A 346 16.82 -22.73 15.11
N ALA A 347 17.72 -23.48 15.76
CA ALA A 347 19.00 -23.82 15.17
C ALA A 347 18.78 -24.63 13.89
N PRO A 348 19.50 -24.31 12.79
CA PRO A 348 19.50 -25.16 11.63
C PRO A 348 20.08 -26.54 12.00
N SER A 349 19.52 -27.58 11.38
CA SER A 349 19.97 -28.95 11.54
C SER A 349 21.43 -29.13 11.06
N GLY A 350 22.35 -29.05 12.01
CA GLY A 350 23.66 -29.71 12.03
C GLY A 350 24.78 -29.15 11.14
N GLN A 351 25.71 -28.39 11.74
CA GLN A 351 27.13 -28.75 11.93
C GLN A 351 27.91 -27.50 12.38
N GLU A 352 28.35 -27.50 13.64
CA GLU A 352 29.18 -26.46 14.25
C GLU A 352 30.64 -26.53 13.76
N LEU A 353 31.26 -25.36 13.60
CA LEU A 353 32.71 -25.16 13.54
C LEU A 353 33.10 -24.09 14.56
N ALA A 354 34.08 -24.43 15.41
CA ALA A 354 34.45 -23.73 16.64
C ALA A 354 35.50 -22.61 16.50
N ASP A 355 35.30 -21.54 17.29
CA ASP A 355 36.17 -20.60 18.08
C ASP A 355 37.67 -20.33 17.68
N PRO A 356 38.33 -19.17 18.02
CA PRO A 356 38.30 -18.47 19.31
C PRO A 356 38.32 -16.90 19.37
N ASP A 357 37.96 -16.41 20.57
CA ASP A 357 38.34 -15.14 21.24
C ASP A 357 37.58 -13.82 20.95
N HIS A 358 36.65 -13.45 21.85
CA HIS A 358 36.87 -12.41 22.88
C HIS A 358 35.61 -12.11 23.75
N ALA A 359 35.83 -12.07 25.07
CA ALA A 359 35.07 -11.46 26.18
C ALA A 359 33.52 -11.44 26.18
N ARG A 360 32.93 -12.32 26.99
CA ARG A 360 31.48 -12.44 27.31
C ARG A 360 31.00 -11.41 28.35
N PRO A 361 29.73 -10.98 28.29
CA PRO A 361 28.86 -10.86 29.45
C PRO A 361 28.02 -12.13 29.64
N THR A 362 27.77 -12.49 30.89
CA THR A 362 27.10 -13.72 31.36
C THR A 362 25.68 -13.95 30.80
N PRO A 363 25.33 -15.17 30.34
CA PRO A 363 23.94 -15.53 30.03
C PRO A 363 23.12 -15.68 31.32
N LEU A 364 21.90 -15.12 31.36
CA LEU A 364 20.89 -15.53 32.33
C LEU A 364 20.34 -16.91 31.93
N GLU A 365 20.20 -17.80 32.91
CA GLU A 365 19.68 -19.16 32.75
C GLU A 365 18.19 -19.17 32.35
N ALA A 366 17.81 -20.12 31.48
CA ALA A 366 16.47 -20.30 30.95
C ALA A 366 15.57 -21.14 31.88
N PRO A 367 14.30 -20.75 32.15
CA PRO A 367 13.30 -21.63 32.72
C PRO A 367 12.49 -22.41 31.65
N GLU A 368 11.97 -23.56 32.06
CA GLU A 368 11.37 -24.62 31.24
C GLU A 368 9.98 -24.31 30.63
N ALA A 369 9.67 -25.05 29.56
CA ALA A 369 8.50 -24.98 28.69
C ALA A 369 7.14 -25.17 29.39
N VAL A 370 6.17 -24.31 29.06
CA VAL A 370 4.73 -24.56 29.23
C VAL A 370 3.96 -24.02 28.02
N SER A 371 3.16 -24.88 27.41
CA SER A 371 2.23 -24.59 26.31
C SER A 371 0.94 -23.94 26.82
N SER A 372 0.54 -22.77 26.32
CA SER A 372 -0.86 -22.29 26.30
C SER A 372 -1.01 -21.03 25.42
N PRO A 373 -2.16 -20.78 24.77
CA PRO A 373 -2.31 -19.75 23.74
C PRO A 373 -2.64 -18.39 24.35
N LEU A 374 -1.98 -17.33 23.88
CA LEU A 374 -2.22 -15.95 24.33
C LEU A 374 -2.53 -15.03 23.14
N SER A 375 -3.48 -14.12 23.34
CA SER A 375 -3.88 -13.08 22.38
C SER A 375 -4.39 -11.85 23.14
N ARG A 376 -4.03 -10.66 22.62
CA ARG A 376 -4.90 -9.50 22.25
C ARG A 376 -3.93 -8.40 21.77
N THR A 377 -3.66 -8.17 20.49
CA THR A 377 -4.44 -8.19 19.23
C THR A 377 -4.66 -9.58 18.62
N ALA A 378 -5.92 -10.03 18.56
CA ALA A 378 -6.32 -11.41 18.27
C ALA A 378 -6.18 -11.87 16.80
N GLY A 379 -5.04 -11.63 16.15
CA GLY A 379 -4.89 -11.97 14.73
C GLY A 379 -3.51 -11.92 14.09
N ILE A 380 -2.52 -11.23 14.66
CA ILE A 380 -1.23 -11.01 14.00
C ILE A 380 -0.22 -12.04 14.52
N GLU A 381 0.38 -12.81 13.62
CA GLU A 381 1.40 -13.81 13.92
C GLU A 381 2.70 -13.46 13.18
N LEU A 382 3.78 -13.25 13.94
CA LEU A 382 5.11 -13.03 13.39
C LEU A 382 5.89 -14.35 13.40
N VAL A 383 6.32 -14.80 12.22
CA VAL A 383 7.15 -16.00 12.07
C VAL A 383 8.59 -15.56 11.83
N VAL A 384 9.39 -15.59 12.89
CA VAL A 384 10.74 -15.02 12.90
C VAL A 384 11.78 -16.08 12.51
N ARG A 385 12.74 -15.69 11.67
CA ARG A 385 13.90 -16.49 11.27
C ARG A 385 15.19 -15.67 11.38
N ASP A 386 16.21 -16.30 11.97
CA ASP A 386 17.53 -15.71 12.15
C ASP A 386 18.42 -15.95 10.91
N SER A 387 18.83 -14.87 10.27
CA SER A 387 19.77 -14.91 9.15
C SER A 387 21.24 -14.90 9.59
N ALA A 388 21.53 -14.50 10.84
CA ALA A 388 22.88 -14.35 11.40
C ALA A 388 23.86 -13.49 10.56
N GLY A 389 23.36 -12.63 9.67
CA GLY A 389 24.18 -11.89 8.73
C GLY A 389 24.54 -12.64 7.43
N SER A 390 24.02 -13.85 7.19
CA SER A 390 24.37 -14.71 6.05
C SER A 390 23.35 -14.63 4.92
N PRO A 391 23.80 -14.34 3.67
CA PRO A 391 22.93 -14.38 2.49
C PRO A 391 22.26 -15.74 2.25
N GLU A 392 22.99 -16.83 2.47
CA GLU A 392 22.50 -18.20 2.28
C GLU A 392 21.39 -18.53 3.27
N ARG A 393 21.57 -18.15 4.54
CA ARG A 393 20.55 -18.31 5.58
C ARG A 393 19.33 -17.44 5.33
N ALA A 394 19.52 -16.19 4.88
CA ALA A 394 18.42 -15.30 4.52
C ALA A 394 17.57 -15.88 3.38
N ALA A 395 18.20 -16.37 2.31
CA ALA A 395 17.51 -17.03 1.20
C ALA A 395 16.75 -18.30 1.64
N ALA A 396 17.37 -19.13 2.49
CA ALA A 396 16.73 -20.32 3.04
C ALA A 396 15.51 -19.98 3.90
N ALA A 397 15.61 -18.95 4.75
CA ALA A 397 14.51 -18.47 5.57
C ALA A 397 13.34 -17.98 4.71
N VAL A 398 13.60 -17.26 3.61
CA VAL A 398 12.55 -16.82 2.68
C VAL A 398 11.82 -18.02 2.06
N ARG A 399 12.55 -19.05 1.62
CA ARG A 399 11.94 -20.28 1.07
C ARG A 399 11.03 -20.97 2.08
N GLU A 400 11.50 -21.15 3.31
CA GLU A 400 10.74 -21.78 4.39
C GLU A 400 9.47 -20.98 4.72
N LEU A 401 9.62 -19.67 4.94
CA LEU A 401 8.49 -18.78 5.24
C LEU A 401 7.44 -18.77 4.12
N ALA A 402 7.88 -18.80 2.87
CA ALA A 402 6.99 -18.78 1.73
C ALA A 402 6.33 -20.13 1.45
N ALA A 403 7.05 -21.24 1.56
CA ALA A 403 6.55 -22.57 1.20
C ALA A 403 5.80 -23.24 2.35
N ASP A 404 6.38 -23.25 3.54
CA ASP A 404 5.92 -24.06 4.66
C ASP A 404 4.95 -23.28 5.56
N GLU A 405 5.30 -22.03 5.86
CA GLU A 405 4.51 -21.18 6.77
C GLU A 405 3.42 -20.38 6.05
N GLN A 406 3.49 -20.34 4.72
CA GLN A 406 2.54 -19.68 3.82
C GLN A 406 2.28 -18.21 4.17
N VAL A 407 3.32 -17.48 4.58
CA VAL A 407 3.20 -16.06 4.97
C VAL A 407 2.75 -15.19 3.79
N LEU A 408 2.06 -14.09 4.09
CA LEU A 408 1.54 -13.16 3.07
C LEU A 408 2.51 -12.03 2.72
N ALA A 409 3.49 -11.76 3.60
CA ALA A 409 4.60 -10.84 3.36
C ALA A 409 5.78 -11.23 4.26
N ILE A 410 6.97 -10.75 3.92
CA ILE A 410 8.20 -10.90 4.69
C ILE A 410 8.79 -9.51 4.97
N ILE A 411 9.24 -9.26 6.18
CA ILE A 411 9.94 -8.02 6.58
C ILE A 411 11.41 -8.34 6.92
N GLY A 412 12.32 -7.46 6.49
CA GLY A 412 13.76 -7.67 6.50
C GLY A 412 14.26 -8.28 5.18
N PRO A 413 15.53 -8.66 5.06
CA PRO A 413 16.65 -8.40 5.98
C PRO A 413 17.08 -6.92 6.03
N ILE A 414 18.09 -6.64 6.86
CA ILE A 414 18.70 -5.32 7.07
C ILE A 414 19.92 -5.11 6.14
N PHE A 415 20.85 -6.06 6.08
CA PHE A 415 22.12 -5.84 5.37
C PHE A 415 22.05 -6.21 3.89
N SER A 416 22.79 -5.47 3.07
CA SER A 416 22.63 -5.49 1.60
C SER A 416 22.89 -6.85 0.94
N ALA A 417 23.79 -7.67 1.47
CA ALA A 417 24.06 -9.00 0.91
C ALA A 417 22.93 -9.99 1.23
N GLU A 418 22.40 -9.94 2.46
CA GLU A 418 21.25 -10.74 2.88
C GLU A 418 20.00 -10.34 2.11
N SER A 419 19.76 -9.03 1.98
CA SER A 419 18.61 -8.49 1.27
C SER A 419 18.60 -8.85 -0.20
N GLU A 420 19.76 -8.87 -0.87
CA GLU A 420 19.85 -9.29 -2.27
C GLU A 420 19.46 -10.76 -2.45
N ALA A 421 19.98 -11.64 -1.61
CA ALA A 421 19.67 -13.07 -1.65
C ALA A 421 18.20 -13.36 -1.29
N ALA A 422 17.69 -12.70 -0.25
CA ALA A 422 16.29 -12.78 0.14
C ALA A 422 15.35 -12.26 -0.95
N ALA A 423 15.70 -11.14 -1.59
CA ALA A 423 14.91 -10.53 -2.67
C ALA A 423 14.80 -11.43 -3.89
N GLN A 424 15.89 -12.08 -4.29
CA GLN A 424 15.88 -13.02 -5.41
C GLN A 424 14.92 -14.19 -5.16
N GLU A 425 14.95 -14.77 -3.97
CA GLU A 425 14.03 -15.86 -3.58
C GLU A 425 12.58 -15.37 -3.47
N ALA A 426 12.35 -14.22 -2.84
CA ALA A 426 11.02 -13.66 -2.64
C ALA A 426 10.32 -13.35 -3.97
N GLN A 427 11.08 -12.78 -4.92
CA GLN A 427 10.59 -12.53 -6.28
C GLN A 427 10.20 -13.83 -6.99
N GLY A 428 11.05 -14.86 -6.93
CA GLY A 428 10.77 -16.15 -7.56
C GLY A 428 9.55 -16.88 -6.98
N LEU A 429 9.26 -16.66 -5.69
CA LEU A 429 8.15 -17.28 -4.96
C LEU A 429 6.88 -16.41 -4.91
N GLY A 430 6.93 -15.21 -5.50
CA GLY A 430 5.82 -14.26 -5.51
C GLY A 430 5.36 -13.83 -4.12
N VAL A 431 6.28 -13.67 -3.17
CA VAL A 431 6.00 -13.19 -1.81
C VAL A 431 6.52 -11.76 -1.63
N PRO A 432 5.67 -10.80 -1.21
CA PRO A 432 6.11 -9.44 -0.91
C PRO A 432 7.22 -9.44 0.15
N LEU A 433 8.36 -8.82 -0.16
CA LEU A 433 9.49 -8.63 0.75
C LEU A 433 9.69 -7.13 0.99
N LEU A 434 9.55 -6.67 2.24
CA LEU A 434 9.85 -5.31 2.65
C LEU A 434 11.21 -5.31 3.33
N THR A 435 12.27 -5.04 2.57
CA THR A 435 13.63 -4.99 3.11
C THR A 435 13.89 -3.70 3.89
N LEU A 436 14.66 -3.84 4.96
CA LEU A 436 15.17 -2.76 5.79
C LEU A 436 16.57 -2.30 5.34
N SER A 437 17.01 -2.68 4.12
CA SER A 437 18.30 -2.28 3.58
C SER A 437 18.30 -0.90 2.94
N ASN A 438 19.49 -0.28 2.88
CA ASN A 438 19.73 0.96 2.15
C ASN A 438 19.97 0.78 0.66
N ARG A 439 20.18 -0.45 0.20
CA ARG A 439 20.61 -0.71 -1.18
C ARG A 439 19.41 -0.62 -2.14
N MET A 440 19.37 0.44 -2.94
CA MET A 440 18.28 0.70 -3.90
C MET A 440 18.19 -0.36 -4.99
N GLU A 441 19.32 -0.93 -5.40
CA GLU A 441 19.38 -1.95 -6.46
C GLU A 441 18.71 -3.27 -6.06
N VAL A 442 18.38 -3.46 -4.78
CA VAL A 442 17.66 -4.65 -4.31
C VAL A 442 16.25 -4.74 -4.91
N CYS A 443 15.64 -3.62 -5.27
CA CYS A 443 14.32 -3.59 -5.93
C CYS A 443 14.40 -3.60 -7.47
N ALA A 444 15.59 -3.49 -8.06
CA ALA A 444 15.74 -3.40 -9.51
C ALA A 444 15.17 -4.66 -10.19
N ASP A 445 14.29 -4.43 -11.18
CA ASP A 445 13.63 -5.47 -11.98
C ASP A 445 12.82 -6.48 -11.15
N ARG A 446 12.26 -6.06 -10.00
CA ARG A 446 11.54 -6.94 -9.05
C ARG A 446 10.22 -6.33 -8.57
N ASP A 447 9.10 -6.97 -8.92
CA ASP A 447 7.76 -6.51 -8.58
C ASP A 447 7.34 -6.79 -7.12
N TYR A 448 7.97 -7.75 -6.45
CA TYR A 448 7.60 -8.18 -5.10
C TYR A 448 8.53 -7.62 -4.01
N VAL A 449 9.50 -6.79 -4.35
CA VAL A 449 10.53 -6.35 -3.41
C VAL A 449 10.44 -4.85 -3.18
N PHE A 450 10.32 -4.47 -1.92
CA PHE A 450 10.10 -3.10 -1.47
C PHE A 450 11.18 -2.67 -0.50
N ARG A 451 11.74 -1.48 -0.68
CA ARG A 451 12.80 -0.94 0.20
C ARG A 451 12.26 0.28 0.93
N LEU A 452 12.26 0.25 2.26
CA LEU A 452 11.57 1.30 3.06
C LEU A 452 12.49 2.39 3.62
N ARG A 453 13.80 2.24 3.51
CA ARG A 453 14.76 3.18 4.12
C ARG A 453 14.77 4.53 3.38
N MET A 454 15.21 5.58 4.05
CA MET A 454 15.47 6.88 3.41
C MET A 454 16.57 6.75 2.36
N THR A 455 16.44 7.43 1.22
CA THR A 455 17.52 7.56 0.22
C THR A 455 18.34 8.83 0.46
N PRO A 456 19.59 8.89 -0.03
CA PRO A 456 20.34 10.14 -0.10
C PRO A 456 19.60 11.27 -0.81
N ASP A 457 18.79 10.94 -1.82
CA ASP A 457 17.98 11.92 -2.54
C ASP A 457 16.85 12.47 -1.68
N ASP A 458 16.20 11.65 -0.84
CA ASP A 458 15.19 12.12 0.12
C ASP A 458 15.78 13.14 1.10
N GLU A 459 16.95 12.82 1.65
CA GLU A 459 17.69 13.65 2.59
C GLU A 459 18.09 14.99 1.98
N ILE A 460 18.78 14.95 0.83
CA ILE A 460 19.26 16.13 0.12
C ILE A 460 18.10 17.01 -0.32
N ASN A 461 17.05 16.42 -0.92
CA ASN A 461 15.92 17.21 -1.40
C ASN A 461 15.22 17.91 -0.24
N ARG A 462 15.08 17.26 0.93
CA ARG A 462 14.47 17.88 2.12
C ARG A 462 15.27 19.09 2.63
N LEU A 463 16.61 18.99 2.63
CA LEU A 463 17.51 20.08 3.02
C LEU A 463 17.45 21.25 2.03
N VAL A 464 17.54 20.97 0.73
CA VAL A 464 17.52 22.00 -0.32
C VAL A 464 16.16 22.68 -0.39
N GLU A 465 15.06 21.93 -0.28
CA GLU A 465 13.70 22.47 -0.21
C GLU A 465 13.58 23.52 0.90
N TYR A 466 13.95 23.17 2.13
CA TYR A 466 13.83 24.11 3.24
C TYR A 466 14.79 25.30 3.13
N ALA A 467 16.03 25.05 2.68
CA ALA A 467 17.01 26.11 2.50
C ALA A 467 16.52 27.14 1.47
N MET A 468 15.87 26.72 0.39
CA MET A 468 15.35 27.65 -0.62
C MET A 468 14.04 28.31 -0.20
N ASP A 469 13.08 27.51 0.28
CA ASP A 469 11.70 27.97 0.46
C ASP A 469 11.52 28.77 1.76
N GLU A 470 12.19 28.36 2.84
CA GLU A 470 12.02 28.95 4.18
C GLU A 470 13.20 29.83 4.60
N VAL A 471 14.43 29.43 4.28
CA VAL A 471 15.64 30.23 4.58
C VAL A 471 15.89 31.30 3.50
N GLY A 472 15.40 31.08 2.27
CA GLY A 472 15.60 32.01 1.16
C GLY A 472 16.99 31.93 0.51
N ALA A 473 17.70 30.81 0.64
CA ALA A 473 19.01 30.60 0.04
C ALA A 473 18.91 30.48 -1.50
N GLU A 474 19.71 31.27 -2.22
CA GLU A 474 19.79 31.23 -3.69
C GLU A 474 21.11 30.61 -4.18
N THR A 475 22.15 30.72 -3.36
CA THR A 475 23.52 30.33 -3.68
C THR A 475 24.04 29.26 -2.70
N PHE A 476 24.67 28.24 -3.26
CA PHE A 476 24.97 27.00 -2.53
C PHE A 476 26.42 26.56 -2.73
N ALA A 477 26.98 25.98 -1.68
CA ALA A 477 28.29 25.38 -1.67
C ALA A 477 28.27 23.96 -1.07
N ILE A 478 29.31 23.18 -1.37
CA ILE A 478 29.49 21.86 -0.77
C ILE A 478 30.95 21.58 -0.39
N LEU A 479 31.16 21.10 0.83
CA LEU A 479 32.44 20.62 1.34
C LEU A 479 32.33 19.13 1.66
N TYR A 480 32.96 18.26 0.87
CA TYR A 480 32.69 16.82 0.89
C TYR A 480 33.95 15.95 0.97
N PRO A 481 33.89 14.77 1.62
CA PRO A 481 34.99 13.82 1.58
C PRO A 481 35.09 13.20 0.18
N MET A 482 36.30 13.05 -0.34
CA MET A 482 36.59 12.42 -1.64
C MET A 482 36.47 10.88 -1.59
N SER A 483 35.53 10.37 -0.79
CA SER A 483 35.09 8.98 -0.76
C SER A 483 34.04 8.72 -1.85
N ARG A 484 33.67 7.44 -2.04
CA ARG A 484 32.53 7.07 -2.92
C ARG A 484 31.23 7.72 -2.45
N TYR A 485 31.00 7.73 -1.14
CA TYR A 485 29.83 8.35 -0.51
C TYR A 485 29.80 9.87 -0.77
N GLY A 486 30.85 10.60 -0.40
CA GLY A 486 30.86 12.06 -0.53
C GLY A 486 30.77 12.55 -1.99
N ARG A 487 31.41 11.86 -2.95
CA ARG A 487 31.20 12.15 -4.38
C ARG A 487 29.76 11.90 -4.85
N GLY A 488 29.12 10.87 -4.31
CA GLY A 488 27.72 10.55 -4.57
C GLY A 488 26.77 11.62 -4.01
N MET A 489 27.00 12.08 -2.79
CA MET A 489 26.25 13.17 -2.15
C MET A 489 26.44 14.49 -2.91
N ARG A 490 27.68 14.82 -3.32
CA ARG A 490 27.97 15.99 -4.13
C ARG A 490 27.16 16.05 -5.42
N SER A 491 27.13 14.94 -6.14
CA SER A 491 26.45 14.90 -7.44
C SER A 491 24.93 15.09 -7.27
N ARG A 492 24.32 14.40 -6.30
CA ARG A 492 22.90 14.55 -5.97
C ARG A 492 22.53 15.95 -5.46
N TYR A 493 23.36 16.51 -4.58
CA TYR A 493 23.16 17.85 -4.03
C TYR A 493 23.20 18.91 -5.13
N TRP A 494 24.21 18.83 -6.00
CA TRP A 494 24.32 19.72 -7.16
C TRP A 494 23.08 19.63 -8.05
N GLU A 495 22.64 18.42 -8.37
CA GLU A 495 21.44 18.19 -9.18
C GLU A 495 20.17 18.73 -8.51
N ALA A 496 20.00 18.51 -7.21
CA ALA A 496 18.84 18.98 -6.45
C ALA A 496 18.75 20.51 -6.42
N VAL A 497 19.89 21.19 -6.18
CA VAL A 497 19.98 22.66 -6.18
C VAL A 497 19.64 23.22 -7.56
N VAL A 498 20.30 22.73 -8.62
CA VAL A 498 20.10 23.24 -9.99
C VAL A 498 18.67 22.98 -10.47
N ARG A 499 18.10 21.80 -10.14
CA ARG A 499 16.72 21.45 -10.51
C ARG A 499 15.69 22.43 -9.96
N ARG A 500 15.95 23.03 -8.79
CA ARG A 500 15.09 24.04 -8.16
C ARG A 500 15.45 25.48 -8.53
N GLY A 501 16.41 25.69 -9.43
CA GLY A 501 16.85 27.01 -9.89
C GLY A 501 17.90 27.70 -9.01
N GLY A 502 18.43 27.01 -7.99
CA GLY A 502 19.54 27.51 -7.18
C GLY A 502 20.88 27.45 -7.91
N LYS A 503 21.88 28.18 -7.40
CA LYS A 503 23.21 28.30 -8.02
C LYS A 503 24.28 27.63 -7.15
N MET A 504 24.98 26.64 -7.71
CA MET A 504 26.18 26.08 -7.08
C MET A 504 27.38 26.99 -7.39
N VAL A 505 27.92 27.68 -6.39
CA VAL A 505 29.02 28.65 -6.55
C VAL A 505 30.38 28.12 -6.07
N ALA A 506 30.38 27.15 -5.14
CA ALA A 506 31.61 26.52 -4.66
C ALA A 506 31.45 25.02 -4.40
N ALA A 507 32.52 24.26 -4.65
CA ALA A 507 32.61 22.86 -4.26
C ALA A 507 34.06 22.49 -3.93
N ALA A 508 34.31 22.01 -2.72
CA ALA A 508 35.65 21.57 -2.29
C ALA A 508 35.63 20.14 -1.77
N GLY A 509 36.59 19.34 -2.24
CA GLY A 509 36.82 17.98 -1.77
C GLY A 509 37.98 17.91 -0.78
N TYR A 510 37.93 16.99 0.17
CA TYR A 510 39.03 16.67 1.09
C TYR A 510 39.23 15.16 1.25
N GLU A 511 40.40 14.74 1.72
CA GLU A 511 40.67 13.31 1.98
C GLU A 511 39.85 12.80 3.19
N PRO A 512 39.23 11.61 3.15
CA PRO A 512 38.31 11.15 4.21
C PRO A 512 38.89 11.11 5.64
N ASP A 513 40.19 10.94 5.78
CA ASP A 513 40.94 10.91 7.04
C ASP A 513 41.53 12.28 7.43
N ALA A 514 41.23 13.34 6.68
CA ALA A 514 41.71 14.68 6.95
C ALA A 514 41.21 15.21 8.31
N THR A 515 42.09 15.92 9.00
CA THR A 515 41.81 16.66 10.25
C THR A 515 42.03 18.17 10.11
N ASP A 516 42.72 18.59 9.04
CA ASP A 516 42.93 19.99 8.64
C ASP A 516 42.16 20.27 7.36
N PHE A 517 41.19 21.19 7.44
CA PHE A 517 40.31 21.59 6.33
C PHE A 517 40.65 22.99 5.81
N LYS A 518 41.78 23.57 6.23
CA LYS A 518 42.20 24.92 5.81
C LYS A 518 42.26 25.09 4.31
N ALA A 519 42.91 24.18 3.60
CA ALA A 519 43.05 24.27 2.13
C ALA A 519 41.69 24.22 1.42
N PRO A 520 40.82 23.20 1.65
CA PRO A 520 39.53 23.14 0.99
C PRO A 520 38.59 24.29 1.38
N ILE A 521 38.59 24.73 2.66
CA ILE A 521 37.80 25.90 3.09
C ILE A 521 38.26 27.15 2.34
N ARG A 522 39.57 27.42 2.30
CA ARG A 522 40.11 28.61 1.62
C ARG A 522 39.82 28.63 0.13
N GLY A 523 39.82 27.46 -0.51
CA GLY A 523 39.47 27.31 -1.92
C GLY A 523 38.01 27.63 -2.24
N MET A 524 37.10 27.56 -1.26
CA MET A 524 35.71 27.96 -1.45
C MET A 524 35.46 29.46 -1.23
N VAL A 525 36.34 30.18 -0.53
CA VAL A 525 36.03 31.55 -0.03
C VAL A 525 37.00 32.63 -0.51
N GLY A 526 37.40 32.57 -1.78
CA GLY A 526 38.11 33.67 -2.47
C GLY A 526 39.57 33.90 -2.07
N PHE A 527 40.21 33.02 -1.28
CA PHE A 527 41.60 33.21 -0.86
C PHE A 527 42.65 32.91 -1.94
N ASP A 528 42.28 32.24 -3.04
CA ASP A 528 43.21 31.77 -4.06
C ASP A 528 43.55 32.82 -5.12
N LEU A 529 42.83 33.94 -5.15
CA LEU A 529 43.00 35.04 -6.11
C LEU A 529 43.67 36.29 -5.52
N ILE A 530 44.24 36.21 -4.30
CA ILE A 530 44.74 37.40 -3.60
C ILE A 530 45.98 38.04 -4.23
N THR A 531 45.93 39.34 -4.48
CA THR A 531 47.06 40.15 -4.90
C THR A 531 48.07 40.33 -3.76
N ARG A 532 49.29 40.76 -4.09
CA ARG A 532 50.31 41.08 -3.07
C ARG A 532 49.83 42.17 -2.11
N ASN A 533 49.08 43.15 -2.61
CA ASN A 533 48.58 44.28 -1.83
C ASN A 533 47.46 43.83 -0.89
N GLU A 534 46.54 43.00 -1.37
CA GLU A 534 45.48 42.40 -0.54
C GLU A 534 46.06 41.52 0.56
N ARG A 535 47.14 40.77 0.28
CA ARG A 535 47.84 39.97 1.30
C ARG A 535 48.41 40.85 2.43
N VAL A 536 48.93 42.02 2.10
CA VAL A 536 49.41 42.99 3.11
C VAL A 536 48.23 43.57 3.88
N ALA A 537 47.13 43.93 3.20
CA ALA A 537 45.92 44.42 3.83
C ALA A 537 45.32 43.40 4.81
N LEU A 538 45.26 42.12 4.43
CA LEU A 538 44.81 41.02 5.31
C LEU A 538 45.72 40.85 6.54
N GLN A 539 47.04 40.99 6.38
CA GLN A 539 47.98 40.95 7.50
C GLN A 539 47.77 42.12 8.46
N GLU A 540 47.50 43.32 7.94
CA GLU A 540 47.20 44.50 8.76
C GLU A 540 45.85 44.36 9.47
N ARG A 541 44.79 43.90 8.79
CA ARG A 541 43.51 43.54 9.42
C ARG A 541 43.71 42.51 10.53
N SER A 542 44.49 41.46 10.29
CA SER A 542 44.82 40.44 11.30
C SER A 542 45.61 41.01 12.49
N ARG A 543 46.49 42.00 12.27
CA ARG A 543 47.22 42.70 13.34
C ARG A 543 46.29 43.62 14.12
N ALA A 544 45.39 44.32 13.44
CA ALA A 544 44.40 45.20 14.04
C ALA A 544 43.42 44.43 14.92
N LEU A 545 42.87 43.30 14.43
CA LEU A 545 42.01 42.41 15.23
C LEU A 545 42.73 41.88 16.48
N ARG A 546 44.03 41.51 16.37
CA ARG A 546 44.83 41.08 17.53
C ARG A 546 45.06 42.17 18.56
N ARG A 547 45.24 43.43 18.12
CA ARG A 547 45.28 44.58 19.03
C ARG A 547 43.91 44.85 19.64
N GLY A 548 42.85 44.67 18.85
CA GLY A 548 41.44 44.81 19.24
C GLY A 548 41.01 43.89 20.38
N ARG A 549 41.57 42.68 20.48
CA ARG A 549 41.33 41.76 21.61
C ARG A 549 41.77 42.30 22.97
N ARG A 550 42.57 43.38 23.01
CA ARG A 550 42.98 44.06 24.25
C ARG A 550 42.12 45.28 24.57
N LEU A 551 41.17 45.62 23.70
CA LEU A 551 40.21 46.71 23.91
C LEU A 551 39.01 46.20 24.71
N ASP A 552 38.20 47.15 25.16
CA ASP A 552 36.88 46.86 25.71
C ASP A 552 36.02 46.04 24.72
N PRO A 553 35.20 45.06 25.17
CA PRO A 553 34.42 44.19 24.28
C PRO A 553 33.54 44.93 23.27
N GLU A 554 32.89 46.03 23.64
CA GLU A 554 32.04 46.80 22.72
C GLU A 554 32.87 47.47 21.61
N VAL A 555 34.01 48.04 21.99
CA VAL A 555 34.95 48.68 21.06
C VAL A 555 35.63 47.65 20.16
N GLY A 556 35.96 46.48 20.70
CA GLY A 556 36.50 45.36 19.95
C GLY A 556 35.52 44.82 18.90
N ALA A 557 34.23 44.76 19.23
CA ALA A 557 33.17 44.36 18.31
C ALA A 557 32.98 45.37 17.17
N LEU A 558 32.93 46.67 17.48
CA LEU A 558 32.83 47.73 16.47
C LEU A 558 34.06 47.76 15.54
N LEU A 559 35.27 47.57 16.11
CA LEU A 559 36.50 47.46 15.30
C LEU A 559 36.45 46.23 14.39
N LYS A 560 35.90 45.10 14.86
CA LYS A 560 35.67 43.91 14.02
C LYS A 560 34.81 44.33 12.82
N GLU A 561 33.62 44.86 13.05
CA GLU A 561 32.65 45.27 12.01
C GLU A 561 33.26 46.21 10.95
N ILE A 562 34.01 47.23 11.38
CA ILE A 562 34.67 48.17 10.46
C ILE A 562 35.72 47.46 9.59
N LEU A 563 36.51 46.55 10.16
CA LEU A 563 37.59 45.88 9.43
C LEU A 563 37.06 44.87 8.40
N TYR A 564 35.90 44.26 8.64
CA TYR A 564 35.26 43.35 7.69
C TYR A 564 34.54 44.06 6.55
N THR A 565 34.19 45.33 6.70
CA THR A 565 33.55 46.16 5.65
C THR A 565 34.55 46.97 4.82
N GLN A 566 35.85 46.93 5.17
CA GLN A 566 36.89 47.61 4.41
C GLN A 566 37.18 46.90 3.09
N LEU A 567 37.09 47.67 2.00
CA LEU A 567 37.55 47.27 0.67
C LEU A 567 39.08 47.18 0.64
N GLY A 568 39.59 46.25 -0.15
CA GLY A 568 40.99 46.09 -0.44
C GLY A 568 41.55 47.27 -1.23
N PRO A 569 42.89 47.28 -1.44
CA PRO A 569 43.60 48.35 -2.14
C PRO A 569 43.06 48.66 -3.55
N ASP A 570 42.42 47.67 -4.17
CA ASP A 570 41.89 47.73 -5.53
C ASP A 570 40.36 47.97 -5.56
N GLY A 571 39.73 48.24 -4.41
CA GLY A 571 38.30 48.54 -4.31
C GLY A 571 37.38 47.31 -4.21
N GLU A 572 37.94 46.10 -4.19
CA GLU A 572 37.22 44.83 -4.05
C GLU A 572 37.18 44.35 -2.58
N PRO A 573 36.20 43.54 -2.15
CA PRO A 573 36.17 42.96 -0.81
C PRO A 573 37.39 42.10 -0.49
N LEU A 574 37.99 42.27 0.70
CA LEU A 574 39.11 41.42 1.15
C LEU A 574 38.61 40.04 1.60
N PRO A 575 39.27 38.93 1.21
CA PRO A 575 38.87 37.59 1.62
C PRO A 575 38.79 37.35 3.15
N PRO A 576 37.96 36.39 3.61
CA PRO A 576 37.15 35.50 2.80
C PRO A 576 35.98 36.23 2.14
N VAL A 577 35.76 35.98 0.84
CA VAL A 577 34.51 36.33 0.17
C VAL A 577 33.64 35.10 0.23
N VAL A 578 32.55 35.17 0.99
CA VAL A 578 31.57 34.09 1.12
C VAL A 578 30.39 34.47 0.25
N ASP A 579 30.27 33.81 -0.91
CA ASP A 579 29.28 34.11 -1.96
C ASP A 579 28.18 33.03 -2.07
N PHE A 580 28.06 32.21 -1.02
CA PHE A 580 27.01 31.20 -0.86
C PHE A 580 26.22 31.43 0.43
N ASP A 581 24.90 31.25 0.34
CA ASP A 581 23.96 31.35 1.45
C ASP A 581 23.94 30.06 2.29
N ALA A 582 24.17 28.91 1.66
CA ALA A 582 24.13 27.60 2.32
C ALA A 582 25.32 26.71 1.95
N LEU A 583 25.81 25.94 2.93
CA LEU A 583 26.92 25.01 2.78
C LEU A 583 26.53 23.61 3.25
N PHE A 584 26.57 22.64 2.34
CA PHE A 584 26.34 21.24 2.65
C PHE A 584 27.62 20.49 3.00
N ILE A 585 27.57 19.72 4.09
CA ILE A 585 28.68 18.91 4.60
C ILE A 585 28.19 17.46 4.79
N PRO A 586 28.32 16.60 3.76
CA PRO A 586 27.92 15.18 3.86
C PRO A 586 29.03 14.34 4.52
N ASP A 587 29.23 14.54 5.81
CA ASP A 587 30.18 13.79 6.64
C ASP A 587 29.69 13.68 8.09
N GLY A 588 30.36 12.86 8.89
CA GLY A 588 30.03 12.61 10.29
C GLY A 588 30.24 13.83 11.21
N HIS A 589 29.66 13.76 12.40
CA HIS A 589 29.76 14.80 13.44
C HIS A 589 31.15 14.91 14.09
N ASP A 590 32.00 13.89 13.91
CA ASP A 590 33.31 13.75 14.55
C ASP A 590 34.39 14.68 13.97
N LYS A 591 34.09 15.35 12.85
CA LYS A 591 35.01 16.27 12.18
C LYS A 591 34.90 17.70 12.73
N MET A 592 36.05 18.33 12.99
CA MET A 592 36.15 19.73 13.43
C MET A 592 35.92 20.76 12.29
N ILE A 593 35.01 20.48 11.34
CA ILE A 593 34.79 21.33 10.17
C ILE A 593 34.12 22.66 10.56
N ALA A 594 33.01 22.62 11.30
CA ALA A 594 32.28 23.85 11.68
C ALA A 594 33.14 24.84 12.50
N PRO A 595 33.92 24.42 13.51
CA PRO A 595 34.88 25.32 14.18
C PRO A 595 35.98 25.86 13.25
N GLN A 596 36.45 25.07 12.27
CA GLN A 596 37.45 25.54 11.30
C GLN A 596 36.88 26.54 10.28
N LEU A 597 35.61 26.39 9.88
CA LEU A 597 34.90 27.38 9.06
C LEU A 597 34.87 28.74 9.77
N ALA A 598 34.46 28.75 11.05
CA ALA A 598 34.46 29.97 11.86
C ALA A 598 35.86 30.54 12.08
N PHE A 599 36.87 29.70 12.29
CA PHE A 599 38.27 30.13 12.36
C PHE A 599 38.76 30.79 11.07
N HIS A 600 38.26 30.33 9.92
CA HIS A 600 38.50 30.91 8.61
C HIS A 600 37.54 32.04 8.24
N GLU A 601 36.77 32.54 9.21
CA GLU A 601 35.89 33.71 9.07
C GLU A 601 34.76 33.49 8.05
N VAL A 602 34.37 32.22 7.86
CA VAL A 602 33.17 31.82 7.12
C VAL A 602 31.99 31.88 8.10
N GLU A 603 31.36 33.05 8.18
CA GLU A 603 30.21 33.35 9.05
C GLU A 603 28.96 33.65 8.18
N GLY A 604 27.76 33.58 8.75
CA GLY A 604 26.51 33.96 8.07
C GLY A 604 25.96 32.96 7.04
N VAL A 605 26.48 31.72 7.04
CA VAL A 605 26.07 30.65 6.11
C VAL A 605 25.16 29.66 6.82
N GLN A 606 24.07 29.26 6.17
CA GLN A 606 23.23 28.15 6.62
C GLN A 606 23.97 26.82 6.43
N LEU A 607 24.40 26.19 7.54
CA LEU A 607 24.98 24.86 7.50
C LEU A 607 23.90 23.81 7.27
N LEU A 608 24.14 22.91 6.33
CA LEU A 608 23.32 21.74 6.04
C LEU A 608 24.15 20.48 6.35
N GLY A 609 23.68 19.67 7.29
CA GLY A 609 24.33 18.43 7.73
C GLY A 609 23.59 17.19 7.25
N SER A 610 24.32 16.09 7.07
CA SER A 610 23.71 14.78 6.83
C SER A 610 23.09 14.18 8.10
N SER A 611 22.37 13.08 8.00
CA SER A 611 21.75 12.37 9.12
C SER A 611 22.74 12.00 10.22
N ASP A 612 24.02 11.81 9.87
CA ASP A 612 25.10 11.51 10.82
C ASP A 612 25.43 12.68 11.77
N TRP A 613 24.86 13.86 11.52
CA TRP A 613 24.92 15.03 12.41
C TRP A 613 23.86 14.97 13.52
N ASN A 614 22.87 14.08 13.45
CA ASN A 614 21.88 13.86 14.51
C ASN A 614 22.50 13.07 15.70
N ASP A 615 23.59 13.60 16.25
CA ASP A 615 24.32 13.04 17.38
C ASP A 615 24.59 14.15 18.42
N PRO A 616 24.28 13.95 19.71
CA PRO A 616 24.59 14.92 20.76
C PRO A 616 26.05 15.36 20.84
N GLU A 617 27.02 14.54 20.39
CA GLU A 617 28.44 14.89 20.31
C GLU A 617 28.70 16.05 19.34
N LEU A 618 27.91 16.21 18.27
CA LEU A 618 28.05 17.34 17.34
C LEU A 618 27.99 18.67 18.09
N ILE A 619 27.04 18.81 19.02
CA ILE A 619 26.85 20.04 19.79
C ILE A 619 28.04 20.28 20.73
N LYS A 620 28.66 19.22 21.25
CA LYS A 620 29.85 19.33 22.12
C LYS A 620 31.09 19.77 21.34
N ILE A 621 31.28 19.22 20.14
CA ILE A 621 32.41 19.45 19.25
C ILE A 621 32.27 20.81 18.53
N GLY A 622 31.12 21.04 17.89
CA GLY A 622 30.81 22.23 17.10
C GLY A 622 30.46 23.46 17.92
N ARG A 623 29.96 23.29 19.15
CA ARG A 623 29.57 24.36 20.08
C ARG A 623 28.63 25.39 19.42
N GLU A 624 28.93 26.68 19.53
CA GLU A 624 28.16 27.75 18.88
C GLU A 624 28.24 27.74 17.35
N HIS A 625 29.23 27.08 16.75
CA HIS A 625 29.45 27.10 15.30
C HIS A 625 28.49 26.21 14.52
N VAL A 626 27.75 25.34 15.20
CA VAL A 626 26.68 24.53 14.60
C VAL A 626 25.29 25.10 14.93
N ALA A 627 25.21 26.24 15.61
CA ALA A 627 23.92 26.86 15.91
C ALA A 627 23.18 27.23 14.61
N GLY A 628 21.89 26.87 14.53
CA GLY A 628 21.07 27.07 13.35
C GLY A 628 21.28 26.03 12.25
N ALA A 629 22.23 25.09 12.38
CA ALA A 629 22.46 24.05 11.37
C ALA A 629 21.21 23.20 11.16
N LEU A 630 20.90 22.91 9.90
CA LEU A 630 19.78 22.08 9.48
C LEU A 630 20.25 20.65 9.23
N ILE A 631 19.50 19.67 9.75
CA ILE A 631 19.84 18.25 9.67
C ILE A 631 18.60 17.48 9.25
N SER A 632 18.74 16.63 8.24
CA SER A 632 17.67 15.72 7.82
C SER A 632 17.91 14.33 8.41
N THR A 633 16.89 13.75 9.05
CA THR A 633 17.02 12.46 9.75
C THR A 633 15.85 11.53 9.46
N PRO A 634 16.09 10.21 9.32
CA PRO A 634 15.02 9.23 9.11
C PRO A 634 14.12 9.02 10.34
N PHE A 635 14.59 9.39 11.54
CA PHE A 635 13.83 9.29 12.78
C PHE A 635 14.24 10.38 13.78
N TYR A 636 13.26 10.89 14.54
CA TYR A 636 13.49 11.83 15.63
C TYR A 636 12.54 11.52 16.80
N GLY A 637 13.08 10.88 17.84
CA GLY A 637 12.30 10.50 19.03
C GLY A 637 11.75 11.68 19.83
N GLY A 638 12.31 12.88 19.67
CA GLY A 638 11.81 14.11 20.30
C GLY A 638 10.70 14.82 19.52
N SER A 639 10.05 14.15 18.57
CA SER A 639 9.00 14.73 17.73
C SER A 639 7.71 15.01 18.51
N ASP A 640 7.03 16.09 18.14
CA ASP A 640 5.73 16.47 18.71
C ASP A 640 4.52 15.78 18.03
N PHE A 641 4.76 14.97 17.00
CA PHE A 641 3.68 14.20 16.36
C PHE A 641 3.20 13.07 17.27
N GLU A 642 1.87 12.96 17.41
CA GLU A 642 1.21 12.01 18.32
C GLU A 642 1.67 10.56 18.10
N ILE A 643 1.65 10.07 16.85
CA ILE A 643 2.10 8.71 16.52
C ILE A 643 3.56 8.44 16.90
N VAL A 644 4.43 9.45 16.83
CA VAL A 644 5.85 9.30 17.23
C VAL A 644 5.97 9.28 18.75
N ARG A 645 5.25 10.17 19.46
CA ARG A 645 5.23 10.16 20.94
C ARG A 645 4.68 8.85 21.48
N ASP A 646 3.61 8.32 20.90
CA ASP A 646 3.00 7.06 21.30
C ASP A 646 3.95 5.89 21.04
N PHE A 647 4.63 5.88 19.89
CA PHE A 647 5.67 4.90 19.58
C PHE A 647 6.83 4.95 20.58
N VAL A 648 7.38 6.13 20.85
CA VAL A 648 8.50 6.30 21.80
C VAL A 648 8.10 5.89 23.21
N ALA A 649 6.92 6.33 23.68
CA ALA A 649 6.41 5.96 25.00
C ALA A 649 6.17 4.45 25.12
N GLY A 650 5.50 3.85 24.15
CA GLY A 650 5.22 2.41 24.13
C GLY A 650 6.49 1.57 24.02
N TYR A 651 7.48 2.02 23.24
CA TYR A 651 8.79 1.37 23.12
C TYR A 651 9.55 1.40 24.45
N GLN A 652 9.63 2.57 25.08
CA GLN A 652 10.29 2.75 26.38
C GLN A 652 9.60 1.95 27.49
N GLU A 653 8.27 1.92 27.51
CA GLU A 653 7.47 1.13 28.46
C GLU A 653 7.72 -0.38 28.29
N SER A 654 7.80 -0.85 27.04
CA SER A 654 7.94 -2.28 26.73
C SER A 654 9.36 -2.82 26.89
N PHE A 655 10.37 -2.03 26.52
CA PHE A 655 11.76 -2.51 26.38
C PHE A 655 12.76 -1.81 27.31
N GLY A 656 12.38 -0.68 27.93
CA GLY A 656 13.24 0.05 28.86
C GLY A 656 14.38 0.83 28.20
N THR A 657 14.42 0.91 26.87
CA THR A 657 15.41 1.64 26.07
C THR A 657 14.73 2.60 25.11
N GLU A 658 15.47 3.59 24.61
CA GLU A 658 14.96 4.48 23.56
C GLU A 658 14.97 3.76 22.20
N PRO A 659 13.99 4.04 21.31
CA PRO A 659 13.97 3.50 19.97
C PRO A 659 14.99 4.17 19.05
N ASP A 660 15.39 3.46 17.99
CA ASP A 660 16.31 3.94 16.96
C ASP A 660 15.67 3.92 15.55
N GLU A 661 16.47 4.22 14.52
CA GLU A 661 15.99 4.21 13.14
C GLU A 661 15.61 2.82 12.62
N PHE A 662 16.19 1.74 13.17
CA PHE A 662 15.90 0.37 12.76
C PHE A 662 14.57 -0.09 13.34
N SER A 663 14.33 0.17 14.63
CA SER A 663 13.05 -0.12 15.28
C SER A 663 11.92 0.71 14.68
N ALA A 664 12.16 2.00 14.40
CA ALA A 664 11.20 2.88 13.71
C ALA A 664 10.86 2.39 12.29
N SER A 665 11.87 2.02 11.50
CA SER A 665 11.66 1.51 10.13
C SER A 665 10.91 0.19 10.12
N ALA A 666 11.21 -0.70 11.06
CA ALA A 666 10.56 -2.00 11.16
C ALA A 666 9.10 -1.88 11.68
N PHE A 667 8.84 -0.95 12.59
CA PHE A 667 7.49 -0.59 13.04
C PHE A 667 6.62 -0.12 11.85
N ASP A 668 7.15 0.80 11.03
CA ASP A 668 6.46 1.27 9.84
C ASP A 668 6.27 0.16 8.79
N ALA A 669 7.26 -0.71 8.61
CA ALA A 669 7.17 -1.83 7.68
C ALA A 669 5.98 -2.74 7.98
N LEU A 670 5.78 -3.08 9.25
CA LEU A 670 4.65 -3.91 9.64
C LEU A 670 3.34 -3.15 9.51
N ASN A 671 3.26 -1.89 9.94
CA ASN A 671 2.04 -1.09 9.79
C ASN A 671 1.62 -0.90 8.32
N LEU A 672 2.57 -0.79 7.39
CA LEU A 672 2.26 -0.77 5.96
C LEU A 672 1.60 -2.05 5.48
N VAL A 673 2.10 -3.21 5.91
CA VAL A 673 1.54 -4.53 5.60
C VAL A 673 0.16 -4.71 6.26
N LEU A 674 0.04 -4.36 7.55
CA LEU A 674 -1.22 -4.45 8.30
C LEU A 674 -2.30 -3.53 7.71
N THR A 675 -1.92 -2.33 7.25
CA THR A 675 -2.81 -1.41 6.54
C THR A 675 -3.39 -2.07 5.29
N GLN A 676 -2.58 -2.83 4.54
CA GLN A 676 -3.09 -3.54 3.36
C GLN A 676 -4.05 -4.67 3.76
N ALA A 677 -3.71 -5.44 4.80
CA ALA A 677 -4.60 -6.48 5.31
C ALA A 677 -5.93 -5.91 5.84
N ALA A 678 -5.92 -4.73 6.48
CA ALA A 678 -7.12 -4.02 6.92
C ALA A 678 -8.02 -3.58 5.74
N LEU A 679 -7.44 -3.36 4.57
CA LEU A 679 -8.15 -3.10 3.31
C LEU A 679 -8.61 -4.39 2.60
N GLU A 680 -8.70 -5.49 3.34
CA GLU A 680 -9.15 -6.81 2.88
C GLU A 680 -8.21 -7.44 1.83
N ALA A 681 -6.91 -7.10 1.87
CA ALA A 681 -5.89 -7.82 1.11
C ALA A 681 -5.54 -9.14 1.81
N ASP A 682 -6.00 -10.26 1.25
CA ASP A 682 -5.88 -11.61 1.82
C ASP A 682 -4.95 -12.55 1.03
N SER A 683 -4.21 -12.00 0.06
CA SER A 683 -3.26 -12.73 -0.78
C SER A 683 -1.96 -11.96 -0.97
N ARG A 684 -0.86 -12.66 -1.25
CA ARG A 684 0.46 -12.07 -1.56
C ARG A 684 0.38 -11.00 -2.65
N LEU A 685 -0.41 -11.27 -3.68
CA LEU A 685 -0.63 -10.35 -4.79
C LEU A 685 -1.38 -9.09 -4.35
N ALA A 686 -2.44 -9.24 -3.54
CA ALA A 686 -3.19 -8.10 -3.02
C ALA A 686 -2.33 -7.23 -2.09
N ILE A 687 -1.49 -7.85 -1.24
CA ILE A 687 -0.55 -7.12 -0.38
C ILE A 687 0.49 -6.38 -1.22
N ARG A 688 1.10 -7.03 -2.22
CA ARG A 688 2.02 -6.39 -3.18
C ARG A 688 1.39 -5.16 -3.83
N ASP A 689 0.20 -5.33 -4.42
CA ASP A 689 -0.49 -4.26 -5.15
C ASP A 689 -0.92 -3.13 -4.22
N GLY A 690 -1.30 -3.46 -2.99
CA GLY A 690 -1.59 -2.50 -1.94
C GLY A 690 -0.37 -1.67 -1.56
N ILE A 691 0.79 -2.32 -1.37
CA ILE A 691 2.06 -1.64 -1.07
C ILE A 691 2.44 -0.69 -2.20
N LEU A 692 2.33 -1.12 -3.46
CA LEU A 692 2.56 -0.29 -4.64
C LEU A 692 1.54 0.84 -4.83
N ARG A 693 0.52 0.97 -3.98
CA ARG A 693 -0.43 2.10 -4.00
C ARG A 693 -0.19 3.10 -2.88
N ILE A 694 0.69 2.80 -1.92
CA ILE A 694 1.00 3.67 -0.78
C ILE A 694 1.48 5.04 -1.26
N TYR A 695 0.77 6.08 -0.84
CA TYR A 695 1.14 7.47 -1.08
C TYR A 695 0.88 8.32 0.16
N GLY A 696 1.96 8.86 0.74
CA GLY A 696 1.88 9.74 1.89
C GLY A 696 1.49 9.02 3.19
N PHE A 697 2.02 7.82 3.45
CA PHE A 697 1.84 7.12 4.71
C PHE A 697 2.56 7.84 5.87
N PRO A 698 1.84 8.30 6.90
CA PRO A 698 2.43 9.02 8.04
C PRO A 698 3.01 8.03 9.06
N GLY A 699 4.22 7.52 8.76
CA GLY A 699 4.93 6.58 9.64
C GLY A 699 5.78 7.26 10.70
N VAL A 700 6.22 6.52 11.72
CA VAL A 700 7.10 7.05 12.78
C VAL A 700 8.49 7.41 12.26
N SER A 701 8.89 6.84 11.12
CA SER A 701 10.13 7.14 10.39
C SER A 701 9.92 8.11 9.20
N GLY A 702 8.89 8.95 9.28
CA GLY A 702 8.54 9.99 8.31
C GLY A 702 7.46 9.58 7.31
N VAL A 703 7.14 10.50 6.39
CA VAL A 703 6.08 10.26 5.39
C VAL A 703 6.62 9.37 4.27
N THR A 704 5.94 8.25 3.99
CA THR A 704 6.39 7.24 3.03
C THR A 704 5.47 7.12 1.82
N SER A 705 6.04 7.08 0.62
CA SER A 705 5.35 6.63 -0.60
C SER A 705 6.18 5.57 -1.31
N ILE A 706 5.54 4.56 -1.88
CA ILE A 706 6.25 3.51 -2.64
C ILE A 706 6.22 3.85 -4.12
N LEU A 707 7.39 3.99 -4.74
CA LEU A 707 7.55 4.24 -6.17
C LEU A 707 7.27 2.95 -6.98
N PRO A 708 7.00 3.05 -8.30
CA PRO A 708 6.71 1.89 -9.14
C PRO A 708 7.83 0.84 -9.18
N ASP A 709 9.09 1.26 -8.96
CA ASP A 709 10.26 0.39 -8.89
C ASP A 709 10.44 -0.30 -7.53
N GLY A 710 9.47 -0.18 -6.62
CA GLY A 710 9.51 -0.75 -5.27
C GLY A 710 10.32 0.05 -4.25
N ASN A 711 11.04 1.09 -4.65
CA ASN A 711 11.76 1.95 -3.71
C ASN A 711 10.78 2.86 -2.98
N ALA A 712 10.90 2.94 -1.66
CA ALA A 712 10.25 3.98 -0.90
C ALA A 712 10.93 5.31 -1.18
N ARG A 713 10.10 6.33 -1.34
CA ARG A 713 10.45 7.72 -1.25
C ARG A 713 9.94 8.28 0.07
N LYS A 714 10.81 8.99 0.78
CA LYS A 714 10.51 9.50 2.12
C LYS A 714 10.58 11.02 2.20
N ARG A 715 9.72 11.59 3.05
CA ARG A 715 9.90 12.95 3.59
C ARG A 715 10.47 12.78 5.01
N PRO A 716 11.79 12.87 5.18
CA PRO A 716 12.42 12.73 6.48
C PRO A 716 12.15 13.94 7.37
N PHE A 717 12.34 13.76 8.68
CA PHE A 717 12.25 14.86 9.64
C PHE A 717 13.37 15.86 9.39
N LEU A 718 13.06 17.14 9.63
CA LEU A 718 14.04 18.21 9.60
C LEU A 718 14.26 18.75 11.01
N LEU A 719 15.52 18.80 11.43
CA LEU A 719 15.96 19.30 12.71
C LEU A 719 16.78 20.57 12.54
N GLN A 720 16.70 21.45 13.52
CA GLN A 720 17.61 22.58 13.68
C GLN A 720 18.32 22.51 15.03
N VAL A 721 19.60 22.92 15.05
CA VAL A 721 20.34 23.08 16.29
C VAL A 721 19.97 24.42 16.95
N GLU A 722 19.17 24.38 18.00
CA GLU A 722 18.80 25.55 18.79
C GLU A 722 19.25 25.40 20.23
N ARG A 723 19.83 26.46 20.83
CA ARG A 723 20.15 26.50 22.28
C ARG A 723 20.88 25.24 22.79
N ARG A 724 21.79 24.67 21.97
CA ARG A 724 22.55 23.43 22.25
C ARG A 724 21.69 22.16 22.38
N ARG A 725 20.61 22.06 21.61
CA ARG A 725 19.82 20.84 21.42
C ARG A 725 19.30 20.76 19.99
N PHE A 726 18.89 19.57 19.55
CA PHE A 726 18.11 19.41 18.33
C PHE A 726 16.65 19.75 18.60
N VAL A 727 16.02 20.44 17.65
CA VAL A 727 14.59 20.80 17.68
C VAL A 727 14.01 20.46 16.31
N GLY A 728 12.87 19.78 16.28
CA GLY A 728 12.14 19.53 15.03
C GLY A 728 11.49 20.81 14.53
N ILE A 729 11.61 21.07 13.23
CA ILE A 729 11.13 22.30 12.57
C ILE A 729 10.23 22.00 11.35
N ASP A 730 9.63 20.82 11.34
CA ASP A 730 8.76 20.29 10.27
C ASP A 730 7.27 20.62 10.45
#